data_AF-A0A9E6ALN5-F1
#
_entry.id   AF-A0A9E6ALN5-F1
#
_cell.length_a   1.000
_cell.length_b   1.000
_cell.length_c   1.000
_cell.angle_alpha   90.00
_cell.angle_beta   90.00
_cell.angle_gamma   90.00
#
_symmetry.space_group_name_H-M   'P 1'
#
loop_
_entity.id
_entity.type
_entity.pdbx_description
1 polymer ?
#
loop_
_entity_poly.entity_id
_entity_poly.type
_entity_poly.pdbx_seq_one_letter_code
_entity_poly.pdbx_strand_id
1 'polypeptide(L)'
;MSEQLPTTLTGRTIALPAGFESQPLARCIESMGASICAYDLRVGSDAIRPIERWIQDVTDHQFDDVIFATGQGVRLLIELARELGKDRGYVKALGQCRLITRGTKPAKALAELGLHAAVRSESGSTDSLIEALSGLDFAGRTVALQTIGEPDNQRIATRVEEAGGTFCRISHLTAMDGQAADVLRRVVARDIDTLVFDDPVQIRTLMDAAEISNTHREFEEALSETLVLATDSVMPQLRARRIDARPLTPDAIEATSPDKIFMLLSKQPNAKSETPALTGGKKRIVVIGNGMVGYKFCEKLCEFDTAGQFELVVLCEEPLPAYDRVQLTSYFEEGKTVDDLLMAPLDWYKSKGIDLRVEETGTRIDREKRIVHTSEGATIAYDYVVLATGSEPFVPPVPGMDKPGVFVYRTIADLDAIIAYAKDSKSAAVIGGGLLGLEAAKAVHDLELDTHVVEFAPRLMPRQVDGLGGALLADRIRELGVSVHLNMQTTAVLGNGKSSGLRFKDGERLDVDMIVVSAGIRPRDEIAREAGLKVGERGGIVVDDKLACSDPDIFAIGECALYAGMIYGLVAPGYDMAEAVATVLTGGTASFSGADMSTKLKLMGVDVASFGDPFADEKGGKPIVFQDFVNGVYKKMVVSADGTTVLGGSLVGDASEYGTLLHYTKSRDKLPESPEDLILGSRGGGADLELPGTAQICSCNNVTKDDICLAIREQGLSAVGEVKTCTQAGAGCGGCLPMVTDILNAELAAAGKSVKPRLCEHFDHTRQELFDIIRVKKIKSFQDAISKHGSGDGCEICKPTVASILASTWNEMIVTHDTLQDTNDRFLANIQRGGLYSVIPRIPGGEITPKKLMALGRIAEKYNLYTKITGGQRIDLLGARVNQLPDIWEELIAEGFESGHAYGKALRTVKSCVGSTWCRYGVQDSVSFAIRVEERYRGLRAPHKIKSAVSGCTRECAEAQSKDFGIIATENGWNVYVCGNGGMKPRHADLLASDIDDETAIRYIDRFLMYYVRTADKLTRTSVWLDKLDGGIEHLKDVVINDSLGLCAELEKDMQYLVDTYACEWKGVVENPEMRAKFRHYANSGSGDDTVELIDERGQIRPADWRKDDDSEAQGRVSLPMVHTQWVSAGKVSDFPVDGGMAVQHGRAQIAVYNFSSRGEWYAVQNVCPHKKEQVLARGLIGDQCGTPKVACPLHKKTFSLKDGSCLSGEKFGLHTFPTKVVDGEVFVELPASDVLEKIFPQKEPEKLALSEPAQA
;
A
#
# COMPACT_ATOMS: atom_id res chain seq x y z
N MET A 1 -29.60 -45.20 25.65
CA MET A 1 -28.77 -46.42 25.62
C MET A 1 -27.55 -46.08 24.77
N SER A 2 -26.35 -46.14 25.33
CA SER A 2 -25.10 -45.95 24.57
C SER A 2 -24.85 -47.21 23.76
N GLU A 3 -25.06 -47.16 22.46
CA GLU A 3 -24.50 -48.17 21.56
C GLU A 3 -23.00 -47.92 21.46
N GLN A 4 -22.19 -48.81 22.03
CA GLN A 4 -20.75 -48.86 21.79
C GLN A 4 -20.54 -49.15 20.29
N LEU A 5 -19.96 -48.19 19.58
CA LEU A 5 -19.50 -48.37 18.20
C LEU A 5 -18.49 -49.53 18.16
N PRO A 6 -18.53 -50.40 17.15
CA PRO A 6 -17.57 -51.49 17.02
C PRO A 6 -16.20 -50.94 16.60
N THR A 7 -15.22 -50.95 17.51
CA THR A 7 -13.84 -50.43 17.29
C THR A 7 -12.90 -51.46 16.65
N THR A 8 -13.29 -52.11 15.55
CA THR A 8 -12.43 -53.11 14.87
C THR A 8 -12.15 -52.72 13.43
N LEU A 9 -10.85 -52.66 13.08
CA LEU A 9 -10.34 -52.46 11.73
C LEU A 9 -9.85 -53.78 11.09
N THR A 10 -10.22 -54.92 11.69
CA THR A 10 -9.85 -56.27 11.24
C THR A 10 -10.06 -56.45 9.73
N GLY A 11 -8.99 -56.81 9.02
CA GLY A 11 -9.01 -57.08 7.58
C GLY A 11 -8.72 -55.88 6.67
N ARG A 12 -8.43 -54.69 7.22
CA ARG A 12 -7.99 -53.52 6.43
C ARG A 12 -6.47 -53.42 6.35
N THR A 13 -5.96 -52.97 5.22
CA THR A 13 -4.54 -52.66 4.98
C THR A 13 -4.33 -51.16 4.92
N ILE A 14 -3.50 -50.61 5.81
CA ILE A 14 -3.20 -49.17 5.89
C ILE A 14 -1.74 -48.95 5.51
N ALA A 15 -1.52 -48.14 4.47
CA ALA A 15 -0.20 -47.78 4.01
C ALA A 15 0.30 -46.49 4.68
N LEU A 16 1.43 -46.59 5.39
CA LEU A 16 2.01 -45.50 6.19
C LEU A 16 3.43 -45.17 5.73
N PRO A 17 3.89 -43.91 5.83
CA PRO A 17 5.29 -43.57 5.64
C PRO A 17 6.16 -44.23 6.71
N ALA A 18 7.38 -44.68 6.38
CA ALA A 18 8.28 -45.44 7.28
C ALA A 18 8.57 -44.75 8.63
N GLY A 19 8.44 -43.43 8.74
CA GLY A 19 8.56 -42.69 9.99
C GLY A 19 7.43 -42.93 11.02
N PHE A 20 6.29 -43.47 10.59
CA PHE A 20 5.11 -43.69 11.44
C PHE A 20 5.12 -45.02 12.19
N GLU A 21 5.97 -45.98 11.83
CA GLU A 21 6.01 -47.31 12.46
C GLU A 21 6.33 -47.26 13.97
N SER A 22 7.05 -46.22 14.40
CA SER A 22 7.41 -46.00 15.81
C SER A 22 6.40 -45.16 16.60
N GLN A 23 5.40 -44.57 15.94
CA GLN A 23 4.42 -43.65 16.52
C GLN A 23 3.28 -44.40 17.25
N PRO A 24 2.63 -43.77 18.25
CA PRO A 24 1.46 -44.34 18.94
C PRO A 24 0.31 -44.73 17.99
N LEU A 25 0.13 -43.99 16.90
CA LEU A 25 -0.87 -44.24 15.86
C LEU A 25 -0.75 -45.64 15.23
N ALA A 26 0.45 -46.05 14.82
CA ALA A 26 0.67 -47.35 14.18
C ALA A 26 0.35 -48.51 15.15
N ARG A 27 0.83 -48.43 16.39
CA ARG A 27 0.54 -49.45 17.42
C ARG A 27 -0.96 -49.53 17.74
N CYS A 28 -1.64 -48.39 17.76
CA CYS A 28 -3.08 -48.34 17.99
C CYS A 28 -3.86 -48.98 16.82
N ILE A 29 -3.49 -48.67 15.57
CA ILE A 29 -4.06 -49.28 14.36
C ILE A 29 -3.89 -50.81 14.34
N GLU A 30 -2.69 -51.30 14.67
CA GLU A 30 -2.43 -52.75 14.76
C GLU A 30 -3.23 -53.42 15.88
N SER A 31 -3.33 -52.77 17.04
CA SER A 31 -4.13 -53.29 18.17
C SER A 31 -5.64 -53.40 17.85
N MET A 32 -6.10 -52.66 16.84
CA MET A 32 -7.48 -52.69 16.32
C MET A 32 -7.68 -53.70 15.18
N GLY A 33 -6.63 -54.46 14.80
CA GLY A 33 -6.70 -55.57 13.86
C GLY A 33 -6.37 -55.26 12.39
N ALA A 34 -5.95 -54.03 12.06
CA ALA A 34 -5.52 -53.67 10.70
C ALA A 34 -4.07 -54.10 10.43
N SER A 35 -3.75 -54.41 9.18
CA SER A 35 -2.39 -54.69 8.71
C SER A 35 -1.72 -53.40 8.22
N ILE A 36 -0.48 -53.14 8.63
CA ILE A 36 0.28 -51.95 8.20
C ILE A 36 1.22 -52.31 7.06
N CYS A 37 1.27 -51.44 6.04
CA CYS A 37 2.23 -51.49 4.94
C CYS A 37 3.07 -50.22 4.94
N ALA A 38 4.31 -50.28 5.45
CA ALA A 38 5.18 -49.11 5.43
C ALA A 38 5.83 -48.86 4.06
N TYR A 39 6.02 -47.59 3.69
CA TYR A 39 6.71 -47.18 2.48
C TYR A 39 7.65 -45.98 2.71
N ASP A 40 8.68 -45.83 1.88
CA ASP A 40 9.57 -44.67 1.88
C ASP A 40 9.69 -44.05 0.47
N LEU A 41 9.12 -42.85 0.31
CA LEU A 41 9.01 -42.15 -0.97
C LEU A 41 9.63 -40.75 -0.94
N ARG A 42 10.44 -40.42 0.08
CA ARG A 42 11.10 -39.11 0.16
C ARG A 42 12.38 -39.10 -0.67
N VAL A 43 12.67 -37.97 -1.31
CA VAL A 43 13.91 -37.78 -2.08
C VAL A 43 15.07 -37.65 -1.09
N GLY A 44 15.83 -38.73 -0.91
CA GLY A 44 17.09 -38.71 -0.16
C GLY A 44 18.20 -37.95 -0.90
N SER A 45 19.19 -37.45 -0.16
CA SER A 45 20.39 -36.76 -0.68
C SER A 45 21.20 -37.54 -1.73
N ASP A 46 20.93 -38.84 -1.90
CA ASP A 46 21.58 -39.70 -2.90
C ASP A 46 20.93 -39.61 -4.30
N ALA A 47 19.70 -39.10 -4.43
CA ALA A 47 19.00 -38.93 -5.70
C ALA A 47 19.40 -37.64 -6.47
N ILE A 48 20.02 -36.67 -5.80
CA ILE A 48 20.47 -35.39 -6.40
C ILE A 48 21.83 -35.56 -7.09
N ARG A 49 22.71 -36.43 -6.57
CA ARG A 49 24.08 -36.63 -7.09
C ARG A 49 24.16 -36.93 -8.60
N PRO A 50 23.24 -37.69 -9.21
CA PRO A 50 23.26 -37.96 -10.64
C PRO A 50 22.82 -36.78 -11.52
N ILE A 51 21.91 -35.94 -11.02
CA ILE A 51 21.48 -34.72 -11.72
C ILE A 51 22.56 -33.64 -11.57
N GLU A 52 23.18 -33.55 -10.40
CA GLU A 52 24.38 -32.74 -10.19
C GLU A 52 25.51 -33.21 -11.12
N ARG A 53 25.69 -34.52 -11.29
CA ARG A 53 26.63 -35.11 -12.25
C ARG A 53 26.24 -34.80 -13.70
N TRP A 54 24.95 -34.84 -14.08
CA TRP A 54 24.49 -34.40 -15.40
C TRP A 54 24.87 -32.94 -15.68
N ILE A 55 24.57 -32.05 -14.73
CA ILE A 55 24.89 -30.62 -14.84
C ILE A 55 26.40 -30.43 -14.96
N GLN A 56 27.18 -31.21 -14.20
CA GLN A 56 28.63 -31.18 -14.25
C GLN A 56 29.18 -31.72 -15.58
N ASP A 57 28.71 -32.88 -16.07
CA ASP A 57 29.17 -33.51 -17.31
C ASP A 57 28.86 -32.63 -18.55
N VAL A 58 27.71 -31.93 -18.56
CA VAL A 58 27.39 -30.91 -19.57
C VAL A 58 28.32 -29.70 -19.44
N THR A 59 28.56 -29.22 -18.22
CA THR A 59 29.45 -28.07 -17.96
C THR A 59 30.91 -28.38 -18.31
N ASP A 60 31.32 -29.65 -18.17
CA ASP A 60 32.64 -30.16 -18.53
C ASP A 60 32.74 -30.55 -20.01
N HIS A 61 31.72 -30.23 -20.82
CA HIS A 61 31.66 -30.45 -22.26
C HIS A 61 31.81 -31.93 -22.68
N GLN A 62 31.26 -32.86 -21.90
CA GLN A 62 31.33 -34.30 -22.21
C GLN A 62 30.36 -34.76 -23.31
N PHE A 63 29.47 -33.88 -23.77
CA PHE A 63 28.45 -34.22 -24.77
C PHE A 63 28.50 -33.26 -25.96
N ASP A 64 28.47 -33.82 -27.16
CA ASP A 64 28.40 -33.07 -28.41
C ASP A 64 26.96 -32.70 -28.77
N ASP A 65 26.00 -33.55 -28.35
CA ASP A 65 24.58 -33.44 -28.64
C ASP A 65 23.76 -33.68 -27.37
N VAL A 66 22.70 -32.89 -27.18
CA VAL A 66 21.76 -33.06 -26.05
C VAL A 66 20.33 -33.09 -26.57
N ILE A 67 19.64 -34.19 -26.28
CA ILE A 67 18.24 -34.41 -26.66
C ILE A 67 17.34 -34.09 -25.46
N PHE A 68 16.50 -33.07 -25.60
CA PHE A 68 15.46 -32.71 -24.63
C PHE A 68 14.09 -33.15 -25.11
N ALA A 69 13.47 -34.02 -24.32
CA ALA A 69 12.21 -34.63 -24.69
C ALA A 69 10.98 -33.94 -24.07
N THR A 70 11.14 -33.24 -22.94
CA THR A 70 10.03 -32.53 -22.27
C THR A 70 10.41 -31.10 -21.88
N GLY A 71 9.46 -30.15 -21.99
CA GLY A 71 9.68 -28.77 -21.56
C GLY A 71 9.76 -28.60 -20.05
N GLN A 72 9.09 -29.45 -19.29
CA GLN A 72 9.17 -29.45 -17.83
C GLN A 72 10.53 -29.96 -17.36
N GLY A 73 11.08 -31.01 -17.98
CA GLY A 73 12.41 -31.49 -17.64
C GLY A 73 13.52 -30.46 -17.95
N VAL A 74 13.37 -29.66 -19.01
CA VAL A 74 14.28 -28.52 -19.28
C VAL A 74 14.24 -27.52 -18.14
N ARG A 75 13.04 -27.11 -17.69
CA ARG A 75 12.89 -26.14 -16.60
C ARG A 75 13.39 -26.67 -15.27
N LEU A 76 13.11 -27.93 -14.96
CA LEU A 76 13.60 -28.60 -13.74
C LEU A 76 15.14 -28.63 -13.69
N LEU A 77 15.81 -28.99 -14.79
CA LEU A 77 17.27 -29.01 -14.84
C LEU A 77 17.88 -27.61 -14.65
N ILE A 78 17.20 -26.55 -15.10
CA ILE A 78 17.64 -25.16 -14.91
C ILE A 78 17.39 -24.66 -13.49
N GLU A 79 16.24 -24.99 -12.92
CA GLU A 79 15.92 -24.69 -11.53
C GLU A 79 16.95 -25.33 -10.59
N LEU A 80 17.27 -26.61 -10.80
CA LEU A 80 18.31 -27.31 -10.06
C LEU A 80 19.71 -26.73 -10.31
N ALA A 81 20.01 -26.28 -11.54
CA ALA A 81 21.26 -25.58 -11.80
C ALA A 81 21.36 -24.22 -11.08
N ARG A 82 20.23 -23.52 -10.88
CA ARG A 82 20.15 -22.27 -10.08
C ARG A 82 20.34 -22.55 -8.61
N GLU A 83 19.71 -23.59 -8.07
CA GLU A 83 19.90 -24.02 -6.69
C GLU A 83 21.35 -24.41 -6.40
N LEU A 84 22.04 -25.02 -7.37
CA LEU A 84 23.47 -25.36 -7.27
C LEU A 84 24.42 -24.19 -7.59
N GLY A 85 23.90 -23.00 -7.96
CA GLY A 85 24.71 -21.84 -8.34
C GLY A 85 25.54 -22.03 -9.62
N LYS A 86 25.15 -22.97 -10.48
CA LYS A 86 25.84 -23.33 -11.74
C LYS A 86 25.08 -22.91 -13.00
N ASP A 87 23.94 -22.26 -12.86
CA ASP A 87 23.01 -21.88 -13.94
C ASP A 87 23.68 -21.16 -15.12
N ARG A 88 24.51 -20.15 -14.88
CA ARG A 88 25.22 -19.42 -15.94
C ARG A 88 26.22 -20.29 -16.69
N GLY A 89 26.94 -21.16 -15.99
CA GLY A 89 27.92 -22.08 -16.57
C GLY A 89 27.24 -23.17 -17.40
N TYR A 90 26.16 -23.74 -16.85
CA TYR A 90 25.38 -24.80 -17.47
C TYR A 90 24.64 -24.32 -18.73
N VAL A 91 23.98 -23.16 -18.70
CA VAL A 91 23.33 -22.57 -19.89
C VAL A 91 24.35 -22.23 -20.97
N LYS A 92 25.52 -21.70 -20.60
CA LYS A 92 26.61 -21.43 -21.54
C LYS A 92 27.14 -22.70 -22.20
N ALA A 93 27.31 -23.77 -21.44
CA ALA A 93 27.78 -25.05 -21.95
C ALA A 93 26.75 -25.74 -22.86
N LEU A 94 25.46 -25.68 -22.51
CA LEU A 94 24.37 -26.14 -23.38
C LEU A 94 24.35 -25.41 -24.73
N GLY A 95 24.66 -24.11 -24.75
CA GLY A 95 24.78 -23.33 -25.98
C GLY A 95 25.92 -23.75 -26.90
N GLN A 96 26.82 -24.62 -26.44
CA GLN A 96 27.91 -25.19 -27.25
C GLN A 96 27.61 -26.61 -27.75
N CYS A 97 26.57 -27.26 -27.21
CA CYS A 97 26.09 -28.55 -27.70
C CYS A 97 25.10 -28.35 -28.87
N ARG A 98 24.96 -29.36 -29.74
CA ARG A 98 23.85 -29.39 -30.70
C ARG A 98 22.58 -29.82 -29.97
N LEU A 99 21.67 -28.87 -29.75
CA LEU A 99 20.43 -29.10 -29.00
C LEU A 99 19.33 -29.65 -29.91
N ILE A 100 18.77 -30.80 -29.53
CA ILE A 100 17.71 -31.50 -30.29
C ILE A 100 16.48 -31.62 -29.39
N THR A 101 15.28 -31.38 -29.93
CA THR A 101 14.05 -31.38 -29.15
C THR A 101 12.96 -32.25 -29.76
N ARG A 102 12.23 -32.98 -28.89
CA ARG A 102 11.09 -33.82 -29.28
C ARG A 102 9.84 -33.02 -29.70
N GLY A 103 9.83 -31.69 -29.55
CA GLY A 103 8.68 -30.88 -29.97
C GLY A 103 8.74 -29.43 -29.51
N THR A 104 7.64 -28.70 -29.71
CA THR A 104 7.54 -27.25 -29.44
C THR A 104 7.68 -26.89 -27.96
N LYS A 105 7.24 -27.77 -27.04
CA LYS A 105 7.31 -27.53 -25.59
C LYS A 105 8.76 -27.44 -25.06
N PRO A 106 9.65 -28.42 -25.28
CA PRO A 106 11.07 -28.29 -24.92
C PRO A 106 11.79 -27.18 -25.70
N ALA A 107 11.44 -26.94 -26.96
CA ALA A 107 12.02 -25.84 -27.73
C ALA A 107 11.68 -24.45 -27.15
N LYS A 108 10.43 -24.24 -26.72
CA LYS A 108 10.00 -23.00 -26.05
C LYS A 108 10.73 -22.81 -24.71
N ALA A 109 10.88 -23.88 -23.93
CA ALA A 109 11.62 -23.85 -22.67
C ALA A 109 13.11 -23.51 -22.86
N LEU A 110 13.74 -23.95 -23.95
CA LEU A 110 15.11 -23.54 -24.30
C LEU A 110 15.18 -22.08 -24.76
N ALA A 111 14.20 -21.61 -25.53
CA ALA A 111 14.14 -20.23 -26.03
C ALA A 111 13.99 -19.20 -24.89
N GLU A 112 13.27 -19.55 -23.81
CA GLU A 112 13.20 -18.76 -22.56
C GLU A 112 14.58 -18.51 -21.92
N LEU A 113 15.58 -19.34 -22.26
CA LEU A 113 16.96 -19.25 -21.76
C LEU A 113 17.92 -18.61 -22.78
N GLY A 114 17.41 -18.14 -23.92
CA GLY A 114 18.22 -17.64 -25.03
C GLY A 114 18.93 -18.74 -25.83
N LEU A 115 18.49 -20.00 -25.73
CA LEU A 115 19.06 -21.13 -26.45
C LEU A 115 18.15 -21.57 -27.59
N HIS A 116 18.75 -22.00 -28.71
CA HIS A 116 18.02 -22.44 -29.89
C HIS A 116 18.24 -23.93 -30.15
N ALA A 117 17.13 -24.67 -30.31
CA ALA A 117 17.19 -26.06 -30.76
C ALA A 117 17.61 -26.10 -32.24
N ALA A 118 18.71 -26.78 -32.54
CA ALA A 118 19.20 -26.98 -33.89
C ALA A 118 18.27 -27.90 -34.69
N VAL A 119 17.63 -28.86 -34.01
CA VAL A 119 16.65 -29.77 -34.61
C VAL A 119 15.43 -29.88 -33.71
N ARG A 120 14.26 -29.77 -34.32
CA ARG A 120 12.97 -29.88 -33.65
C ARG A 120 12.09 -30.84 -34.45
N SER A 121 11.58 -31.87 -33.80
CA SER A 121 10.62 -32.76 -34.45
C SER A 121 9.23 -32.11 -34.52
N GLU A 122 8.48 -32.40 -35.58
CA GLU A 122 7.26 -31.65 -35.92
C GLU A 122 6.04 -32.01 -35.05
N SER A 123 5.86 -33.29 -34.70
CA SER A 123 4.60 -33.79 -34.12
C SER A 123 4.65 -34.08 -32.62
N GLY A 124 5.79 -33.89 -31.94
CA GLY A 124 5.87 -34.18 -30.49
C GLY A 124 6.08 -35.65 -30.13
N SER A 125 6.08 -36.57 -31.10
CA SER A 125 6.16 -38.02 -30.86
C SER A 125 7.60 -38.57 -30.91
N THR A 126 7.84 -39.72 -30.27
CA THR A 126 9.12 -40.44 -30.37
C THR A 126 9.42 -40.84 -31.80
N ASP A 127 8.40 -41.23 -32.58
CA ASP A 127 8.56 -41.61 -33.99
C ASP A 127 9.04 -40.41 -34.84
N SER A 128 8.44 -39.25 -34.62
CA SER A 128 8.83 -38.00 -35.28
C SER A 128 10.23 -37.54 -34.87
N LEU A 129 10.63 -37.79 -33.61
CA LEU A 129 11.99 -37.55 -33.17
C LEU A 129 12.98 -38.51 -33.85
N ILE A 130 12.68 -39.81 -33.94
CA ILE A 130 13.52 -40.80 -34.62
C ILE A 130 13.68 -40.45 -36.12
N GLU A 131 12.62 -39.99 -36.77
CA GLU A 131 12.68 -39.49 -38.14
C GLU A 131 13.59 -38.26 -38.25
N ALA A 132 13.45 -37.28 -37.34
CA ALA A 132 14.30 -36.09 -37.30
C ALA A 132 15.78 -36.44 -37.02
N LEU A 133 16.04 -37.42 -36.15
CA LEU A 133 17.37 -37.96 -35.90
C LEU A 133 17.94 -38.69 -37.12
N SER A 134 17.08 -39.20 -38.00
CA SER A 134 17.52 -39.94 -39.19
C SER A 134 18.18 -39.07 -40.25
N GLY A 135 17.93 -37.76 -40.23
CA GLY A 135 18.60 -36.77 -41.08
C GLY A 135 19.94 -36.26 -40.54
N LEU A 136 20.43 -36.79 -39.40
CA LEU A 136 21.63 -36.31 -38.73
C LEU A 136 22.75 -37.35 -38.75
N ASP A 137 23.97 -36.87 -38.95
CA ASP A 137 25.19 -37.66 -38.75
C ASP A 137 25.62 -37.59 -37.28
N PHE A 138 25.85 -38.76 -36.69
CA PHE A 138 26.31 -38.93 -35.32
C PHE A 138 27.68 -39.62 -35.23
N ALA A 139 28.34 -39.91 -36.36
CA ALA A 139 29.61 -40.64 -36.38
C ALA A 139 30.65 -40.01 -35.44
N GLY A 140 31.04 -40.75 -34.39
CA GLY A 140 32.06 -40.34 -33.42
C GLY A 140 31.61 -39.28 -32.41
N ARG A 141 30.31 -38.97 -32.32
CA ARG A 141 29.75 -37.95 -31.40
C ARG A 141 29.12 -38.59 -30.17
N THR A 142 29.17 -37.89 -29.03
CA THR A 142 28.56 -38.34 -27.78
C THR A 142 27.22 -37.64 -27.56
N VAL A 143 26.14 -38.42 -27.43
CA VAL A 143 24.76 -37.92 -27.37
C VAL A 143 24.15 -38.21 -26.00
N ALA A 144 23.72 -37.17 -25.31
CA ALA A 144 23.01 -37.27 -24.05
C ALA A 144 21.49 -37.14 -24.24
N LEU A 145 20.71 -37.96 -23.54
CA LEU A 145 19.24 -37.94 -23.58
C LEU A 145 18.66 -37.62 -22.20
N GLN A 146 17.78 -36.63 -22.16
CA GLN A 146 16.78 -36.52 -21.11
C GLN A 146 15.73 -37.63 -21.27
N THR A 147 15.84 -38.67 -20.45
CA THR A 147 15.06 -39.93 -20.57
C THR A 147 13.55 -39.73 -20.43
N ILE A 148 12.77 -40.53 -21.16
CA ILE A 148 11.29 -40.45 -21.25
C ILE A 148 10.57 -41.80 -21.06
N GLY A 149 11.24 -42.79 -20.47
CA GLY A 149 10.72 -44.13 -20.26
C GLY A 149 11.08 -45.14 -21.38
N GLU A 150 10.95 -46.42 -21.06
CA GLU A 150 11.10 -47.52 -22.03
C GLU A 150 9.76 -47.92 -22.64
N PRO A 151 9.70 -48.37 -23.90
CA PRO A 151 10.82 -48.74 -24.79
C PRO A 151 11.41 -47.58 -25.60
N ASP A 152 10.90 -46.36 -25.43
CA ASP A 152 11.23 -45.23 -26.30
C ASP A 152 12.69 -44.77 -26.18
N ASN A 153 13.26 -44.78 -24.97
CA ASN A 153 14.69 -44.51 -24.78
C ASN A 153 15.57 -45.51 -25.55
N GLN A 154 15.24 -46.81 -25.50
CA GLN A 154 15.99 -47.83 -26.23
C GLN A 154 15.90 -47.64 -27.75
N ARG A 155 14.74 -47.21 -28.26
CA ARG A 155 14.55 -46.92 -29.69
C ARG A 155 15.37 -45.72 -30.15
N ILE A 156 15.43 -44.66 -29.33
CA ILE A 156 16.28 -43.49 -29.60
C ILE A 156 17.76 -43.89 -29.54
N ALA A 157 18.17 -44.65 -28.52
CA ALA A 157 19.54 -45.13 -28.37
C ALA A 157 19.98 -45.97 -29.59
N THR A 158 19.16 -46.95 -29.97
CA THR A 158 19.41 -47.81 -31.13
C THR A 158 19.59 -46.97 -32.40
N ARG A 159 18.76 -45.94 -32.62
CA ARG A 159 18.88 -45.08 -33.80
C ARG A 159 20.17 -44.26 -33.81
N VAL A 160 20.56 -43.70 -32.66
CA VAL A 160 21.79 -42.92 -32.50
C VAL A 160 23.03 -43.81 -32.73
N GLU A 161 23.02 -45.02 -32.19
CA GLU A 161 24.08 -46.01 -32.36
C GLU A 161 24.18 -46.50 -33.82
N GLU A 162 23.05 -46.75 -34.49
CA GLU A 162 23.00 -47.07 -35.93
C GLU A 162 23.54 -45.94 -36.81
N ALA A 163 23.46 -44.68 -36.34
CA ALA A 163 24.06 -43.52 -36.99
C ALA A 163 25.54 -43.27 -36.61
N GLY A 164 26.17 -44.19 -35.87
CA GLY A 164 27.57 -44.12 -35.49
C GLY A 164 27.89 -43.25 -34.26
N GLY A 165 26.87 -42.82 -33.50
CA GLY A 165 27.02 -42.07 -32.26
C GLY A 165 27.18 -42.95 -31.02
N THR A 166 27.80 -42.39 -29.97
CA THR A 166 27.86 -43.00 -28.65
C THR A 166 26.71 -42.46 -27.81
N PHE A 167 25.80 -43.33 -27.39
CA PHE A 167 24.66 -42.95 -26.57
C PHE A 167 25.00 -42.98 -25.07
N CYS A 168 24.91 -41.84 -24.40
CA CYS A 168 25.11 -41.72 -22.96
C CYS A 168 23.76 -41.60 -22.25
N ARG A 169 23.39 -42.68 -21.56
CA ARG A 169 22.20 -42.71 -20.70
C ARG A 169 22.55 -42.19 -19.32
N ILE A 170 21.88 -41.15 -18.87
CA ILE A 170 21.91 -40.75 -17.47
C ILE A 170 20.65 -41.29 -16.82
N SER A 171 20.77 -42.47 -16.21
CA SER A 171 19.74 -43.03 -15.33
C SER A 171 19.86 -42.36 -13.98
N HIS A 172 18.75 -41.89 -13.40
CA HIS A 172 18.52 -41.84 -11.94
C HIS A 172 17.19 -41.16 -11.53
N LEU A 173 16.36 -40.70 -12.49
CA LEU A 173 14.93 -40.54 -12.20
C LEU A 173 14.27 -41.88 -11.75
N THR A 174 14.89 -43.03 -12.05
CA THR A 174 14.28 -44.37 -11.95
C THR A 174 14.62 -45.21 -10.70
N ALA A 175 15.52 -44.79 -9.80
CA ALA A 175 15.81 -45.59 -8.59
C ALA A 175 14.67 -45.54 -7.54
N MET A 176 13.82 -44.52 -7.60
CA MET A 176 12.61 -44.41 -6.79
C MET A 176 11.49 -45.35 -7.27
N ASP A 177 11.60 -45.92 -8.48
CA ASP A 177 10.56 -46.74 -9.10
C ASP A 177 10.30 -48.06 -8.36
N GLY A 178 11.21 -48.58 -7.53
CA GLY A 178 11.00 -49.88 -6.87
C GLY A 178 9.87 -49.89 -5.83
N GLN A 179 9.95 -48.99 -4.83
CA GLN A 179 8.91 -48.85 -3.80
C GLN A 179 7.74 -48.01 -4.29
N ALA A 180 7.99 -46.97 -5.09
CA ALA A 180 6.92 -46.19 -5.70
C ALA A 180 6.05 -47.06 -6.61
N ALA A 181 6.65 -47.92 -7.45
CA ALA A 181 5.86 -48.84 -8.27
C ALA A 181 5.19 -49.96 -7.46
N ASP A 182 5.73 -50.38 -6.31
CA ASP A 182 5.05 -51.35 -5.45
C ASP A 182 3.82 -50.74 -4.76
N VAL A 183 3.97 -49.55 -4.17
CA VAL A 183 2.85 -48.79 -3.58
C VAL A 183 1.82 -48.46 -4.65
N LEU A 184 2.25 -47.94 -5.80
CA LEU A 184 1.39 -47.66 -6.95
C LEU A 184 0.64 -48.92 -7.41
N ARG A 185 1.34 -50.04 -7.60
CA ARG A 185 0.72 -51.31 -8.02
C ARG A 185 -0.32 -51.79 -7.00
N ARG A 186 -0.04 -51.66 -5.70
CA ARG A 186 -0.95 -52.07 -4.63
C ARG A 186 -2.15 -51.14 -4.47
N VAL A 187 -1.98 -49.83 -4.68
CA VAL A 187 -3.09 -48.86 -4.72
C VAL A 187 -3.97 -49.16 -5.94
N VAL A 188 -3.38 -49.34 -7.12
CA VAL A 188 -4.12 -49.68 -8.36
C VAL A 188 -4.82 -51.05 -8.25
N ALA A 189 -4.17 -52.04 -7.63
CA ALA A 189 -4.76 -53.37 -7.36
C ALA A 189 -5.82 -53.35 -6.24
N ARG A 190 -5.98 -52.22 -5.53
CA ARG A 190 -6.89 -52.03 -4.39
C ARG A 190 -6.57 -52.91 -3.19
N ASP A 191 -5.29 -53.19 -2.99
CA ASP A 191 -4.74 -53.93 -1.83
C ASP A 191 -4.49 -53.01 -0.61
N ILE A 192 -4.71 -51.69 -0.76
CA ILE A 192 -4.54 -50.66 0.28
C ILE A 192 -5.88 -49.96 0.48
N ASP A 193 -6.44 -50.05 1.69
CA ASP A 193 -7.71 -49.43 2.06
C ASP A 193 -7.55 -47.97 2.47
N THR A 194 -6.38 -47.60 2.98
CA THR A 194 -6.08 -46.23 3.43
C THR A 194 -4.62 -45.90 3.15
N LEU A 195 -4.38 -44.75 2.53
CA LEU A 195 -3.04 -44.25 2.17
C LEU A 195 -2.76 -42.94 2.91
N VAL A 196 -1.60 -42.84 3.57
CA VAL A 196 -1.28 -41.71 4.44
C VAL A 196 -0.07 -40.92 3.94
N PHE A 197 -0.25 -39.64 3.62
CA PHE A 197 0.85 -38.76 3.21
C PHE A 197 1.26 -37.78 4.31
N ASP A 198 2.56 -37.72 4.63
CA ASP A 198 3.09 -36.73 5.57
C ASP A 198 4.01 -35.69 4.90
N ASP A 199 4.39 -35.94 3.64
CA ASP A 199 5.28 -35.08 2.88
C ASP A 199 4.78 -34.91 1.43
N PRO A 200 4.71 -33.68 0.89
CA PRO A 200 4.22 -33.46 -0.47
C PRO A 200 5.07 -34.12 -1.57
N VAL A 201 6.34 -34.40 -1.28
CA VAL A 201 7.25 -35.13 -2.18
C VAL A 201 6.71 -36.52 -2.50
N GLN A 202 6.04 -37.19 -1.55
CA GLN A 202 5.52 -38.56 -1.74
C GLN A 202 4.44 -38.63 -2.82
N ILE A 203 3.58 -37.62 -2.90
CA ILE A 203 2.53 -37.53 -3.94
C ILE A 203 3.18 -37.35 -5.30
N ARG A 204 4.16 -36.44 -5.38
CA ARG A 204 4.89 -36.18 -6.61
C ARG A 204 5.58 -37.45 -7.10
N THR A 205 6.28 -38.15 -6.21
CA THR A 205 6.97 -39.41 -6.53
C THR A 205 6.02 -40.50 -7.03
N LEU A 206 4.83 -40.69 -6.45
CA LEU A 206 3.86 -41.67 -6.96
C LEU A 206 3.22 -41.26 -8.28
N MET A 207 2.93 -39.97 -8.46
CA MET A 207 2.37 -39.44 -9.71
C MET A 207 3.39 -39.56 -10.85
N ASP A 208 4.64 -39.21 -10.59
CA ASP A 208 5.73 -39.36 -11.54
C ASP A 208 5.91 -40.86 -11.91
N ALA A 209 5.85 -41.76 -10.92
CA ALA A 209 5.87 -43.21 -11.18
C ALA A 209 4.67 -43.70 -12.00
N ALA A 210 3.46 -43.13 -11.79
CA ALA A 210 2.26 -43.46 -12.54
C ALA A 210 2.27 -42.91 -13.97
N GLU A 211 2.87 -41.74 -14.20
CA GLU A 211 3.11 -41.21 -15.53
C GLU A 211 4.16 -42.04 -16.28
N ILE A 212 5.26 -42.42 -15.62
CA ILE A 212 6.33 -43.24 -16.20
C ILE A 212 5.84 -44.64 -16.58
N SER A 213 5.01 -45.26 -15.74
CA SER A 213 4.40 -46.57 -16.01
C SER A 213 3.13 -46.49 -16.87
N ASN A 214 2.70 -45.28 -17.25
CA ASN A 214 1.51 -45.00 -18.04
C ASN A 214 0.19 -45.46 -17.39
N THR A 215 0.18 -45.62 -16.06
CA THR A 215 -0.99 -46.00 -15.24
C THR A 215 -1.62 -44.81 -14.54
N HIS A 216 -1.29 -43.55 -14.91
CA HIS A 216 -1.76 -42.33 -14.24
C HIS A 216 -3.29 -42.27 -14.05
N ARG A 217 -4.07 -42.61 -15.09
CA ARG A 217 -5.55 -42.66 -15.00
C ARG A 217 -6.05 -43.71 -14.02
N GLU A 218 -5.45 -44.89 -14.04
CA GLU A 218 -5.82 -46.02 -13.17
C GLU A 218 -5.45 -45.71 -11.72
N PHE A 219 -4.35 -45.00 -11.51
CA PHE A 219 -3.90 -44.54 -10.20
C PHE A 219 -4.76 -43.41 -9.64
N GLU A 220 -5.13 -42.41 -10.45
CA GLU A 220 -6.06 -41.34 -10.05
C GLU A 220 -7.44 -41.89 -9.70
N GLU A 221 -7.95 -42.84 -10.49
CA GLU A 221 -9.20 -43.53 -10.22
C GLU A 221 -9.11 -44.35 -8.92
N ALA A 222 -8.05 -45.14 -8.73
CA ALA A 222 -7.82 -45.89 -7.49
C ALA A 222 -7.68 -44.98 -6.26
N LEU A 223 -6.99 -43.84 -6.37
CA LEU A 223 -6.84 -42.85 -5.31
C LEU A 223 -8.17 -42.18 -4.96
N SER A 224 -9.04 -41.93 -5.93
CA SER A 224 -10.37 -41.34 -5.68
C SER A 224 -11.29 -42.26 -4.86
N GLU A 225 -11.01 -43.56 -4.86
CA GLU A 225 -11.74 -44.58 -4.12
C GLU A 225 -11.02 -45.04 -2.83
N THR A 226 -9.74 -44.72 -2.69
CA THR A 226 -8.92 -45.02 -1.51
C THR A 226 -9.09 -43.92 -0.47
N LEU A 227 -9.23 -44.26 0.82
CA LEU A 227 -9.25 -43.23 1.86
C LEU A 227 -7.85 -42.60 1.99
N VAL A 228 -7.70 -41.34 1.63
CA VAL A 228 -6.43 -40.62 1.76
C VAL A 228 -6.42 -39.79 3.04
N LEU A 229 -5.41 -39.99 3.88
CA LEU A 229 -5.12 -39.13 5.03
C LEU A 229 -3.86 -38.33 4.75
N ALA A 230 -3.83 -37.04 5.10
CA ALA A 230 -2.64 -36.24 4.87
C ALA A 230 -2.44 -35.12 5.90
N THR A 231 -1.19 -34.79 6.21
CA THR A 231 -0.87 -33.62 7.05
C THR A 231 -1.15 -32.32 6.31
N ASP A 232 -1.33 -31.20 7.04
CA ASP A 232 -1.71 -29.90 6.45
C ASP A 232 -0.73 -29.39 5.38
N SER A 233 0.55 -29.76 5.46
CA SER A 233 1.57 -29.42 4.46
C SER A 233 1.31 -30.06 3.10
N VAL A 234 0.61 -31.20 3.08
CA VAL A 234 0.35 -32.02 1.88
C VAL A 234 -1.01 -31.70 1.26
N MET A 235 -1.98 -31.25 2.08
CA MET A 235 -3.35 -30.95 1.67
C MET A 235 -3.46 -30.03 0.43
N PRO A 236 -2.64 -28.97 0.25
CA PRO A 236 -2.69 -28.14 -0.95
C PRO A 236 -2.40 -28.91 -2.25
N GLN A 237 -1.47 -29.86 -2.23
CA GLN A 237 -1.08 -30.63 -3.42
C GLN A 237 -2.10 -31.72 -3.78
N LEU A 238 -2.81 -32.28 -2.79
CA LEU A 238 -3.95 -33.18 -3.02
C LEU A 238 -5.16 -32.39 -3.55
N ARG A 239 -5.45 -31.21 -2.99
CA ARG A 239 -6.53 -30.32 -3.43
C ARG A 239 -6.33 -29.81 -4.86
N ALA A 240 -5.10 -29.41 -5.21
CA ALA A 240 -4.74 -29.00 -6.57
C ALA A 240 -5.01 -30.11 -7.60
N ARG A 241 -5.01 -31.37 -7.17
CA ARG A 241 -5.27 -32.55 -8.01
C ARG A 241 -6.66 -33.15 -7.81
N ARG A 242 -7.55 -32.46 -7.08
CA ARG A 242 -8.93 -32.91 -6.81
C ARG A 242 -9.03 -34.26 -6.09
N ILE A 243 -8.00 -34.65 -5.31
CA ILE A 243 -8.02 -35.86 -4.47
C ILE A 243 -8.64 -35.48 -3.11
N ASP A 244 -9.73 -36.17 -2.75
CA ASP A 244 -10.40 -35.97 -1.46
C ASP A 244 -9.59 -36.64 -0.34
N ALA A 245 -8.91 -35.81 0.45
CA ALA A 245 -8.04 -36.25 1.54
C ALA A 245 -8.50 -35.64 2.86
N ARG A 246 -8.47 -36.44 3.92
CA ARG A 246 -8.81 -35.98 5.27
C ARG A 246 -7.54 -35.51 6.01
N PRO A 247 -7.64 -34.42 6.78
CA PRO A 247 -6.51 -33.91 7.54
C PRO A 247 -6.12 -34.89 8.64
N LEU A 248 -4.84 -35.25 8.69
CA LEU A 248 -4.21 -35.99 9.76
C LEU A 248 -3.62 -34.97 10.75
N THR A 249 -4.37 -34.64 11.79
CA THR A 249 -3.96 -33.63 12.78
C THR A 249 -2.90 -34.17 13.74
N PRO A 250 -2.04 -33.30 14.34
CA PRO A 250 -1.07 -33.72 15.35
C PRO A 250 -1.70 -34.52 16.50
N ASP A 251 -2.87 -34.07 16.98
CA ASP A 251 -3.66 -34.76 18.00
C ASP A 251 -4.08 -36.18 17.59
N ALA A 252 -4.33 -36.43 16.29
CA ALA A 252 -4.67 -37.74 15.77
C ALA A 252 -3.45 -38.66 15.62
N ILE A 253 -2.26 -38.09 15.39
CA ILE A 253 -0.98 -38.82 15.31
C ILE A 253 -0.53 -39.27 16.70
N GLU A 254 -0.74 -38.45 17.72
CA GLU A 254 -0.41 -38.75 19.12
C GLU A 254 -1.52 -39.51 19.87
N ALA A 255 -2.70 -39.66 19.27
CA ALA A 255 -3.83 -40.33 19.89
C ALA A 255 -3.56 -41.82 20.15
N THR A 256 -3.87 -42.26 21.37
CA THR A 256 -3.92 -43.68 21.78
C THR A 256 -5.35 -44.21 21.95
N SER A 257 -6.36 -43.38 21.62
CA SER A 257 -7.77 -43.70 21.78
C SER A 257 -8.31 -44.43 20.54
N PRO A 258 -8.73 -45.71 20.66
CA PRO A 258 -9.23 -46.50 19.54
C PRO A 258 -10.49 -45.89 18.89
N ASP A 259 -11.37 -45.26 19.67
CA ASP A 259 -12.60 -44.66 19.16
C ASP A 259 -12.34 -43.50 18.19
N LYS A 260 -11.36 -42.64 18.51
CA LYS A 260 -11.01 -41.48 17.68
C LYS A 260 -10.34 -41.90 16.36
N ILE A 261 -9.44 -42.88 16.43
CA ILE A 261 -8.77 -43.45 15.25
C ILE A 261 -9.78 -44.22 14.39
N PHE A 262 -10.70 -44.95 15.02
CA PHE A 262 -11.79 -45.62 14.31
C PHE A 262 -12.67 -44.61 13.56
N MET A 263 -13.07 -43.50 14.18
CA MET A 263 -13.85 -42.44 13.52
C MET A 263 -13.10 -41.80 12.34
N LEU A 264 -11.79 -41.56 12.49
CA LEU A 264 -10.96 -41.03 11.40
C LEU A 264 -10.96 -41.96 10.17
N LEU A 265 -10.94 -43.27 10.43
CA LEU A 265 -10.84 -44.33 9.42
C LEU A 265 -12.19 -44.90 8.95
N SER A 266 -13.34 -44.46 9.49
CA SER A 266 -14.66 -45.02 9.14
C SER A 266 -15.49 -44.15 8.17
N LYS A 267 -15.86 -44.79 7.04
CA LYS A 267 -16.88 -44.49 5.99
C LYS A 267 -16.60 -43.52 4.82
N GLN A 268 -17.35 -43.76 3.72
CA GLN A 268 -16.98 -44.02 2.30
C GLN A 268 -16.87 -42.81 1.32
N PRO A 269 -16.26 -42.99 0.12
CA PRO A 269 -16.17 -41.98 -0.95
C PRO A 269 -17.54 -41.67 -1.58
N ASN A 270 -17.82 -40.39 -1.84
CA ASN A 270 -19.06 -39.93 -2.47
C ASN A 270 -19.15 -40.37 -3.94
N ALA A 271 -20.24 -41.05 -4.27
CA ALA A 271 -20.64 -41.41 -5.62
C ALA A 271 -20.95 -40.17 -6.47
N LYS A 272 -20.60 -40.26 -7.76
CA LYS A 272 -20.99 -39.35 -8.85
C LYS A 272 -22.48 -39.00 -8.73
N SER A 273 -22.76 -37.70 -8.55
CA SER A 273 -24.11 -37.15 -8.51
C SER A 273 -24.68 -37.06 -9.93
N GLU A 274 -25.51 -38.03 -10.30
CA GLU A 274 -26.56 -37.83 -11.28
C GLU A 274 -27.47 -36.66 -10.87
N THR A 275 -27.93 -35.93 -11.87
CA THR A 275 -28.85 -34.80 -11.82
C THR A 275 -30.06 -35.05 -10.89
N PRO A 276 -30.33 -34.22 -9.86
CA PRO A 276 -31.60 -34.28 -9.15
C PRO A 276 -32.46 -33.04 -9.39
N ALA A 277 -33.75 -33.29 -9.60
CA ALA A 277 -34.80 -32.29 -9.60
C ALA A 277 -34.95 -31.63 -8.22
N LEU A 278 -35.23 -30.33 -8.24
CA LEU A 278 -35.43 -29.44 -7.10
C LEU A 278 -36.55 -29.91 -6.15
N THR A 279 -36.21 -30.24 -4.90
CA THR A 279 -37.10 -30.05 -3.73
C THR A 279 -36.27 -29.82 -2.45
N GLY A 280 -36.29 -28.58 -1.91
CA GLY A 280 -35.86 -28.25 -0.54
C GLY A 280 -34.47 -27.63 -0.31
N GLY A 281 -33.68 -27.32 -1.35
CA GLY A 281 -32.34 -26.72 -1.24
C GLY A 281 -32.30 -25.19 -1.43
N LYS A 282 -31.15 -24.57 -1.10
CA LYS A 282 -30.87 -23.16 -1.40
C LYS A 282 -31.07 -22.86 -2.88
N LYS A 283 -31.57 -21.67 -3.21
CA LYS A 283 -31.73 -21.22 -4.60
C LYS A 283 -30.36 -20.85 -5.20
N ARG A 284 -30.09 -21.27 -6.42
CA ARG A 284 -28.79 -21.03 -7.06
C ARG A 284 -28.80 -19.79 -7.94
N ILE A 285 -27.81 -18.92 -7.75
CA ILE A 285 -27.57 -17.74 -8.56
C ILE A 285 -26.27 -17.95 -9.33
N VAL A 286 -26.34 -17.87 -10.66
CA VAL A 286 -25.16 -17.87 -11.53
C VAL A 286 -24.84 -16.44 -11.95
N VAL A 287 -23.70 -15.92 -11.50
CA VAL A 287 -23.20 -14.59 -11.88
C VAL A 287 -22.20 -14.76 -13.03
N ILE A 288 -22.46 -14.12 -14.17
CA ILE A 288 -21.60 -14.18 -15.35
C ILE A 288 -20.84 -12.86 -15.46
N GLY A 289 -19.58 -12.89 -15.04
CA GLY A 289 -18.69 -11.73 -14.94
C GLY A 289 -18.35 -11.37 -13.49
N ASN A 290 -17.06 -11.39 -13.17
CA ASN A 290 -16.51 -10.99 -11.86
C ASN A 290 -15.67 -9.70 -11.98
N GLY A 291 -16.19 -8.69 -12.68
CA GLY A 291 -15.63 -7.33 -12.61
C GLY A 291 -16.03 -6.63 -11.31
N MET A 292 -15.66 -5.35 -11.14
CA MET A 292 -16.01 -4.55 -9.94
C MET A 292 -17.50 -4.65 -9.58
N VAL A 293 -18.39 -4.59 -10.57
CA VAL A 293 -19.85 -4.68 -10.39
C VAL A 293 -20.31 -6.09 -10.01
N GLY A 294 -19.76 -7.13 -10.63
CA GLY A 294 -20.07 -8.52 -10.29
C GLY A 294 -19.63 -8.90 -8.87
N TYR A 295 -18.45 -8.43 -8.47
CA TYR A 295 -17.99 -8.51 -7.08
C TYR A 295 -18.93 -7.77 -6.13
N LYS A 296 -19.33 -6.53 -6.46
CA LYS A 296 -20.23 -5.73 -5.62
C LYS A 296 -21.57 -6.42 -5.40
N PHE A 297 -22.10 -7.06 -6.44
CA PHE A 297 -23.31 -7.88 -6.31
C PHE A 297 -23.10 -9.03 -5.33
N CYS A 298 -21.99 -9.76 -5.42
CA CYS A 298 -21.67 -10.83 -4.48
C CYS A 298 -21.55 -10.32 -3.03
N GLU A 299 -20.89 -9.19 -2.83
CA GLU A 299 -20.74 -8.52 -1.52
C GLU A 299 -22.12 -8.18 -0.93
N LYS A 300 -22.95 -7.45 -1.68
CA LYS A 300 -24.28 -7.02 -1.23
C LYS A 300 -25.24 -8.17 -1.01
N LEU A 301 -25.22 -9.17 -1.88
CA LEU A 301 -26.06 -10.34 -1.68
C LEU A 301 -25.66 -11.12 -0.42
N CYS A 302 -24.36 -11.26 -0.12
CA CYS A 302 -23.90 -11.87 1.13
C CYS A 302 -24.27 -11.04 2.37
N GLU A 303 -24.35 -9.71 2.25
CA GLU A 303 -24.82 -8.82 3.33
C GLU A 303 -26.34 -8.97 3.56
N PHE A 304 -27.13 -9.09 2.49
CA PHE A 304 -28.58 -9.08 2.55
C PHE A 304 -29.21 -10.47 2.79
N ASP A 305 -28.56 -11.55 2.34
CA ASP A 305 -29.03 -12.93 2.52
C ASP A 305 -28.70 -13.48 3.92
N THR A 306 -29.27 -12.85 4.95
CA THR A 306 -29.11 -13.24 6.35
C THR A 306 -29.68 -14.63 6.67
N ALA A 307 -30.62 -15.12 5.84
CA ALA A 307 -31.24 -16.43 5.98
C ALA A 307 -30.47 -17.54 5.23
N GLY A 308 -29.41 -17.19 4.49
CA GLY A 308 -28.60 -18.14 3.73
C GLY A 308 -29.40 -18.91 2.69
N GLN A 309 -30.35 -18.25 2.02
CA GLN A 309 -31.26 -18.83 1.04
C GLN A 309 -30.59 -19.10 -0.31
N PHE A 310 -29.44 -18.47 -0.59
CA PHE A 310 -28.80 -18.53 -1.90
C PHE A 310 -27.46 -19.28 -1.89
N GLU A 311 -27.17 -19.92 -3.02
CA GLU A 311 -25.85 -20.45 -3.40
C GLU A 311 -25.35 -19.66 -4.62
N LEU A 312 -24.11 -19.19 -4.58
CA LEU A 312 -23.52 -18.36 -5.63
C LEU A 312 -22.47 -19.13 -6.42
N VAL A 313 -22.64 -19.16 -7.74
CA VAL A 313 -21.61 -19.61 -8.69
C VAL A 313 -21.24 -18.43 -9.57
N VAL A 314 -19.97 -18.03 -9.56
CA VAL A 314 -19.48 -16.86 -10.29
C VAL A 314 -18.53 -17.33 -11.38
N LEU A 315 -18.89 -17.06 -12.64
CA LEU A 315 -18.07 -17.34 -13.81
C LEU A 315 -17.26 -16.11 -14.20
N CYS A 316 -15.95 -16.25 -14.29
CA CYS A 316 -15.02 -15.18 -14.62
C CYS A 316 -14.11 -15.63 -15.77
N GLU A 317 -14.15 -14.90 -16.88
CA GLU A 317 -13.31 -15.18 -18.06
C GLU A 317 -11.82 -14.90 -17.78
N GLU A 318 -11.51 -13.89 -16.97
CA GLU A 318 -10.13 -13.54 -16.64
C GLU A 318 -9.54 -14.51 -15.60
N PRO A 319 -8.20 -14.69 -15.60
CA PRO A 319 -7.51 -15.57 -14.66
C PRO A 319 -7.45 -15.04 -13.22
N LEU A 320 -8.01 -13.85 -12.99
CA LEU A 320 -7.90 -13.10 -11.74
C LEU A 320 -9.29 -12.85 -11.16
N PRO A 321 -9.44 -12.87 -9.82
CA PRO A 321 -10.64 -12.34 -9.17
C PRO A 321 -10.80 -10.84 -9.45
N ALA A 322 -11.98 -10.30 -9.10
CA ALA A 322 -12.31 -8.90 -9.37
C ALA A 322 -11.23 -7.94 -8.84
N TYR A 323 -10.88 -6.95 -9.66
CA TYR A 323 -9.91 -5.92 -9.34
C TYR A 323 -10.40 -4.53 -9.80
N ASP A 324 -9.82 -3.47 -9.25
CA ASP A 324 -10.18 -2.07 -9.48
C ASP A 324 -9.68 -1.60 -10.86
N ARG A 325 -10.58 -1.63 -11.85
CA ARG A 325 -10.28 -1.17 -13.20
C ARG A 325 -10.22 0.35 -13.33
N VAL A 326 -10.68 1.11 -12.34
CA VAL A 326 -10.56 2.57 -12.35
C VAL A 326 -9.12 2.99 -12.06
N GLN A 327 -8.36 2.14 -11.36
CA GLN A 327 -6.96 2.40 -10.99
C GLN A 327 -5.93 1.69 -11.87
N LEU A 328 -6.29 1.27 -13.09
CA LEU A 328 -5.37 0.59 -14.02
C LEU A 328 -4.08 1.39 -14.28
N THR A 329 -4.15 2.71 -14.34
CA THR A 329 -2.97 3.56 -14.58
C THR A 329 -1.93 3.42 -13.46
N SER A 330 -2.37 3.14 -12.22
CA SER A 330 -1.44 2.90 -11.10
C SER A 330 -0.61 1.62 -11.27
N TYR A 331 -1.02 0.68 -12.12
CA TYR A 331 -0.25 -0.53 -12.43
C TYR A 331 1.07 -0.22 -13.16
N PHE A 332 1.18 0.95 -13.79
CA PHE A 332 2.42 1.41 -14.41
C PHE A 332 3.37 2.07 -13.41
N GLU A 333 2.94 2.30 -12.16
CA GLU A 333 3.77 2.86 -11.10
C GLU A 333 4.76 1.79 -10.59
N GLU A 334 6.01 2.20 -10.37
CA GLU A 334 7.08 1.29 -9.98
C GLU A 334 6.79 0.65 -8.60
N GLY A 335 6.61 -0.68 -8.56
CA GLY A 335 6.33 -1.44 -7.33
C GLY A 335 4.84 -1.66 -7.03
N LYS A 336 3.93 -1.42 -7.99
CA LYS A 336 2.54 -1.86 -7.90
C LYS A 336 2.36 -3.25 -8.51
N THR A 337 1.58 -4.09 -7.84
CA THR A 337 1.27 -5.46 -8.28
C THR A 337 -0.22 -5.61 -8.59
N VAL A 338 -0.60 -6.74 -9.21
CA VAL A 338 -2.01 -7.09 -9.44
C VAL A 338 -2.77 -7.20 -8.11
N ASP A 339 -2.11 -7.66 -7.05
CA ASP A 339 -2.70 -7.84 -5.72
C ASP A 339 -3.17 -6.51 -5.10
N ASP A 340 -2.48 -5.41 -5.38
CA ASP A 340 -2.87 -4.05 -4.94
C ASP A 340 -4.19 -3.57 -5.56
N LEU A 341 -4.55 -4.14 -6.71
CA LEU A 341 -5.76 -3.80 -7.43
C LEU A 341 -6.92 -4.71 -7.07
N LEU A 342 -6.70 -5.87 -6.41
CA LEU A 342 -7.78 -6.81 -6.11
C LEU A 342 -8.84 -6.17 -5.20
N MET A 343 -10.11 -6.31 -5.60
CA MET A 343 -11.26 -5.88 -4.80
C MET A 343 -11.42 -6.75 -3.54
N ALA A 344 -11.11 -8.04 -3.65
CA ALA A 344 -11.04 -8.99 -2.55
C ALA A 344 -10.13 -10.18 -2.92
N PRO A 345 -9.40 -10.76 -1.94
CA PRO A 345 -8.59 -11.95 -2.18
C PRO A 345 -9.47 -13.19 -2.42
N LEU A 346 -8.93 -14.22 -3.08
CA LEU A 346 -9.64 -15.49 -3.36
C LEU A 346 -10.25 -16.14 -2.10
N ASP A 347 -9.60 -16.00 -0.95
CA ASP A 347 -10.09 -16.55 0.31
C ASP A 347 -11.36 -15.89 0.82
N TRP A 348 -11.64 -14.63 0.44
CA TRP A 348 -12.89 -13.97 0.77
C TRP A 348 -14.08 -14.70 0.13
N TYR A 349 -14.00 -15.02 -1.16
CA TYR A 349 -15.05 -15.76 -1.89
C TYR A 349 -15.32 -17.12 -1.22
N LYS A 350 -14.26 -17.86 -0.88
CA LYS A 350 -14.37 -19.14 -0.14
C LYS A 350 -15.03 -18.96 1.23
N SER A 351 -14.63 -17.95 2.00
CA SER A 351 -15.19 -17.68 3.33
C SER A 351 -16.68 -17.33 3.30
N LYS A 352 -17.16 -16.81 2.17
CA LYS A 352 -18.57 -16.48 1.92
C LYS A 352 -19.35 -17.61 1.26
N GLY A 353 -18.72 -18.75 0.98
CA GLY A 353 -19.35 -19.88 0.29
C GLY A 353 -19.68 -19.59 -1.18
N ILE A 354 -18.93 -18.70 -1.82
CA ILE A 354 -19.07 -18.37 -3.25
C ILE A 354 -18.17 -19.30 -4.07
N ASP A 355 -18.75 -20.04 -5.01
CA ASP A 355 -18.02 -20.84 -6.01
C ASP A 355 -17.53 -19.92 -7.14
N LEU A 356 -16.35 -19.32 -6.96
CA LEU A 356 -15.70 -18.51 -8.00
C LEU A 356 -14.87 -19.39 -8.94
N ARG A 357 -15.21 -19.33 -10.23
CA ARG A 357 -14.51 -20.04 -11.32
C ARG A 357 -13.84 -19.04 -12.26
N VAL A 358 -12.53 -18.90 -12.11
CA VAL A 358 -11.68 -18.08 -13.00
C VAL A 358 -11.30 -18.87 -14.25
N GLU A 359 -10.98 -18.18 -15.33
CA GLU A 359 -10.75 -18.76 -16.67
C GLU A 359 -11.94 -19.58 -17.22
N GLU A 360 -13.13 -19.44 -16.64
CA GLU A 360 -14.35 -20.16 -17.02
C GLU A 360 -15.44 -19.15 -17.36
N THR A 361 -15.86 -19.09 -18.63
CA THR A 361 -16.87 -18.15 -19.11
C THR A 361 -18.20 -18.85 -19.38
N GLY A 362 -19.30 -18.13 -19.18
CA GLY A 362 -20.63 -18.58 -19.61
C GLY A 362 -20.75 -18.46 -21.13
N THR A 363 -20.95 -19.57 -21.82
CA THR A 363 -21.01 -19.61 -23.29
C THR A 363 -22.44 -19.55 -23.81
N ARG A 364 -23.40 -20.13 -23.10
CA ARG A 364 -24.81 -20.17 -23.53
C ARG A 364 -25.75 -20.30 -22.33
N ILE A 365 -26.88 -19.58 -22.37
CA ILE A 365 -27.97 -19.76 -21.40
C ILE A 365 -29.12 -20.51 -22.09
N ASP A 366 -29.47 -21.68 -21.57
CA ASP A 366 -30.64 -22.44 -22.00
C ASP A 366 -31.80 -22.16 -21.05
N ARG A 367 -32.68 -21.24 -21.47
CA ARG A 367 -33.79 -20.73 -20.65
C ARG A 367 -34.88 -21.77 -20.40
N GLU A 368 -35.09 -22.70 -21.34
CA GLU A 368 -36.08 -23.77 -21.19
C GLU A 368 -35.64 -24.78 -20.14
N LYS A 369 -34.35 -25.12 -20.12
CA LYS A 369 -33.76 -26.07 -19.16
C LYS A 369 -33.26 -25.41 -17.88
N ARG A 370 -33.22 -24.08 -17.82
CA ARG A 370 -32.64 -23.27 -16.74
C ARG A 370 -31.20 -23.69 -16.40
N ILE A 371 -30.35 -23.79 -17.43
CA ILE A 371 -28.92 -24.09 -17.28
C ILE A 371 -28.04 -23.07 -18.00
N VAL A 372 -26.86 -22.80 -17.44
CA VAL A 372 -25.76 -22.08 -18.09
C VAL A 372 -24.71 -23.09 -18.54
N HIS A 373 -24.33 -23.04 -19.81
CA HIS A 373 -23.20 -23.77 -20.36
C HIS A 373 -21.92 -22.95 -20.18
N THR A 374 -20.80 -23.63 -19.92
CA THR A 374 -19.51 -23.02 -19.63
C THR A 374 -18.48 -23.37 -20.71
N SER A 375 -17.37 -22.62 -20.80
CA SER A 375 -16.25 -22.93 -21.72
C SER A 375 -15.60 -24.28 -21.46
N GLU A 376 -15.60 -24.75 -20.21
CA GLU A 376 -15.04 -26.04 -19.79
C GLU A 376 -15.98 -27.23 -20.07
N GLY A 377 -17.11 -26.98 -20.75
CA GLY A 377 -18.09 -28.01 -21.11
C GLY A 377 -19.03 -28.43 -19.98
N ALA A 378 -18.94 -27.80 -18.80
CA ALA A 378 -19.87 -28.00 -17.69
C ALA A 378 -21.23 -27.31 -17.94
N THR A 379 -22.28 -27.83 -17.31
CA THR A 379 -23.62 -27.22 -17.26
C THR A 379 -24.03 -26.94 -15.83
N ILE A 380 -24.44 -25.71 -15.54
CA ILE A 380 -24.81 -25.25 -14.20
C ILE A 380 -26.29 -24.89 -14.20
N ALA A 381 -27.12 -25.63 -13.44
CA ALA A 381 -28.52 -25.25 -13.23
C ALA A 381 -28.62 -23.93 -12.48
N TYR A 382 -29.67 -23.14 -12.73
CA TYR A 382 -29.88 -21.85 -12.05
C TYR A 382 -31.34 -21.63 -11.66
N ASP A 383 -31.52 -20.95 -10.53
CA ASP A 383 -32.79 -20.27 -10.21
C ASP A 383 -32.75 -18.85 -10.75
N TYR A 384 -31.62 -18.15 -10.63
CA TYR A 384 -31.42 -16.83 -11.22
C TYR A 384 -30.07 -16.71 -11.95
N VAL A 385 -30.01 -15.88 -13.00
CA VAL A 385 -28.76 -15.46 -13.64
C VAL A 385 -28.57 -13.96 -13.48
N VAL A 386 -27.36 -13.54 -13.13
CA VAL A 386 -26.97 -12.12 -13.12
C VAL A 386 -25.85 -11.91 -14.14
N LEU A 387 -26.17 -11.20 -15.21
CA LEU A 387 -25.23 -10.80 -16.25
C LEU A 387 -24.49 -9.54 -15.81
N ALA A 388 -23.19 -9.69 -15.54
CA ALA A 388 -22.26 -8.63 -15.17
C ALA A 388 -21.03 -8.64 -16.10
N THR A 389 -21.28 -8.92 -17.39
CA THR A 389 -20.27 -9.13 -18.44
C THR A 389 -19.50 -7.87 -18.85
N GLY A 390 -19.94 -6.71 -18.39
CA GLY A 390 -19.29 -5.42 -18.63
C GLY A 390 -19.27 -5.05 -20.13
N SER A 391 -18.13 -4.53 -20.58
CA SER A 391 -17.93 -4.04 -21.94
C SER A 391 -16.54 -4.42 -22.49
N GLU A 392 -16.41 -4.45 -23.80
CA GLU A 392 -15.14 -4.58 -24.52
C GLU A 392 -14.68 -3.23 -25.13
N PRO A 393 -13.37 -3.03 -25.36
CA PRO A 393 -12.86 -1.83 -26.04
C PRO A 393 -13.36 -1.75 -27.49
N PHE A 394 -13.85 -0.57 -27.89
CA PHE A 394 -14.19 -0.32 -29.28
C PHE A 394 -12.93 -0.07 -30.11
N VAL A 395 -12.59 -1.02 -30.98
CA VAL A 395 -11.51 -0.88 -31.97
C VAL A 395 -12.09 -0.40 -33.30
N PRO A 396 -11.68 0.77 -33.83
CA PRO A 396 -12.18 1.27 -35.12
C PRO A 396 -11.89 0.29 -36.27
N PRO A 397 -12.85 0.00 -37.16
CA PRO A 397 -12.68 -0.99 -38.22
C PRO A 397 -11.90 -0.42 -39.41
N VAL A 398 -10.63 -0.08 -39.19
CA VAL A 398 -9.71 0.42 -40.23
C VAL A 398 -8.57 -0.58 -40.47
N PRO A 399 -8.02 -0.68 -41.69
CA PRO A 399 -6.99 -1.67 -42.01
C PRO A 399 -5.76 -1.59 -41.09
N GLY A 400 -5.31 -2.75 -40.59
CA GLY A 400 -4.08 -2.91 -39.81
C GLY A 400 -4.20 -2.77 -38.29
N MET A 401 -5.42 -2.71 -37.75
CA MET A 401 -5.67 -2.67 -36.29
C MET A 401 -5.35 -3.99 -35.57
N ASP A 402 -5.12 -5.07 -36.32
CA ASP A 402 -4.73 -6.41 -35.86
C ASP A 402 -3.21 -6.64 -35.89
N LYS A 403 -2.42 -5.63 -36.26
CA LYS A 403 -0.97 -5.75 -36.38
C LYS A 403 -0.27 -5.82 -35.02
N PRO A 404 0.85 -6.56 -34.90
CA PRO A 404 1.75 -6.45 -33.77
C PRO A 404 2.17 -4.99 -33.50
N GLY A 405 2.06 -4.56 -32.24
CA GLY A 405 2.29 -3.18 -31.81
C GLY A 405 1.03 -2.30 -31.71
N VAL A 406 -0.15 -2.86 -32.01
CA VAL A 406 -1.46 -2.25 -31.69
C VAL A 406 -2.06 -2.95 -30.46
N PHE A 407 -2.42 -2.17 -29.45
CA PHE A 407 -2.94 -2.63 -28.17
C PHE A 407 -4.27 -1.96 -27.83
N VAL A 408 -5.00 -2.52 -26.88
CA VAL A 408 -6.14 -1.89 -26.21
C VAL A 408 -5.78 -1.62 -24.75
N TYR A 409 -6.57 -0.81 -24.04
CA TYR A 409 -6.33 -0.47 -22.63
C TYR A 409 -7.54 -0.87 -21.77
N ARG A 410 -7.54 -2.07 -21.18
CA ARG A 410 -8.71 -2.61 -20.46
C ARG A 410 -8.44 -3.65 -19.38
N THR A 411 -7.55 -4.60 -19.61
CA THR A 411 -7.26 -5.72 -18.70
C THR A 411 -5.80 -5.70 -18.24
N ILE A 412 -5.48 -6.40 -17.14
CA ILE A 412 -4.08 -6.53 -16.70
C ILE A 412 -3.22 -7.16 -17.79
N ALA A 413 -3.75 -8.17 -18.51
CA ALA A 413 -3.06 -8.79 -19.63
C ALA A 413 -2.74 -7.80 -20.76
N ASP A 414 -3.64 -6.85 -21.04
CA ASP A 414 -3.39 -5.79 -22.01
C ASP A 414 -2.26 -4.86 -21.54
N LEU A 415 -2.25 -4.51 -20.25
CA LEU A 415 -1.24 -3.64 -19.65
C LEU A 415 0.14 -4.32 -19.66
N ASP A 416 0.22 -5.59 -19.27
CA ASP A 416 1.46 -6.38 -19.35
C ASP A 416 1.99 -6.43 -20.79
N ALA A 417 1.10 -6.59 -21.78
CA ALA A 417 1.47 -6.57 -23.19
C ALA A 417 2.01 -5.20 -23.64
N ILE A 418 1.40 -4.10 -23.19
CA ILE A 418 1.88 -2.73 -23.44
C ILE A 418 3.27 -2.54 -22.81
N ILE A 419 3.45 -2.88 -21.54
CA ILE A 419 4.72 -2.74 -20.81
C ILE A 419 5.83 -3.57 -21.48
N ALA A 420 5.52 -4.80 -21.89
CA ALA A 420 6.47 -5.66 -22.57
C ALA A 420 6.91 -5.07 -23.92
N TYR A 421 5.98 -4.55 -24.71
CA TYR A 421 6.26 -4.00 -26.04
C TYR A 421 6.91 -2.61 -25.99
N ALA A 422 6.61 -1.82 -24.96
CA ALA A 422 7.18 -0.49 -24.75
C ALA A 422 8.71 -0.52 -24.63
N LYS A 423 9.30 -1.59 -24.08
CA LYS A 423 10.76 -1.74 -23.92
C LYS A 423 11.54 -1.61 -25.24
N ASP A 424 10.92 -2.00 -26.35
CA ASP A 424 11.50 -1.97 -27.69
C ASP A 424 10.93 -0.83 -28.56
N SER A 425 10.17 0.09 -27.96
CA SER A 425 9.49 1.21 -28.63
C SER A 425 10.09 2.54 -28.21
N LYS A 426 10.01 3.57 -29.07
CA LYS A 426 10.44 4.94 -28.74
C LYS A 426 9.28 5.93 -28.68
N SER A 427 8.21 5.65 -29.42
CA SER A 427 7.04 6.52 -29.50
C SER A 427 5.74 5.74 -29.53
N ALA A 428 4.68 6.35 -28.98
CA ALA A 428 3.36 5.76 -28.86
C ALA A 428 2.27 6.75 -29.28
N ALA A 429 1.26 6.27 -30.01
CA ALA A 429 0.02 7.01 -30.24
C ALA A 429 -1.16 6.37 -29.51
N VAL A 430 -1.90 7.18 -28.76
CA VAL A 430 -3.18 6.79 -28.15
C VAL A 430 -4.32 7.32 -29.00
N ILE A 431 -5.14 6.41 -29.55
CA ILE A 431 -6.32 6.75 -30.33
C ILE A 431 -7.50 6.93 -29.36
N GLY A 432 -7.94 8.17 -29.20
CA GLY A 432 -8.99 8.60 -28.28
C GLY A 432 -8.45 9.55 -27.21
N GLY A 433 -9.07 10.73 -27.12
CA GLY A 433 -8.80 11.79 -26.14
C GLY A 433 -9.93 11.95 -25.12
N GLY A 434 -10.67 10.87 -24.85
CA GLY A 434 -11.61 10.78 -23.72
C GLY A 434 -10.90 10.41 -22.41
N LEU A 435 -11.68 10.14 -21.35
CA LEU A 435 -11.16 9.81 -20.02
C LEU A 435 -10.10 8.69 -20.04
N LEU A 436 -10.49 7.50 -20.52
CA LEU A 436 -9.58 6.34 -20.61
C LEU A 436 -8.41 6.58 -21.58
N GLY A 437 -8.63 7.39 -22.61
CA GLY A 437 -7.58 7.70 -23.58
C GLY A 437 -6.48 8.58 -23.00
N LEU A 438 -6.87 9.55 -22.16
CA LEU A 438 -5.90 10.39 -21.45
C LEU A 438 -5.20 9.63 -20.31
N GLU A 439 -5.86 8.66 -19.68
CA GLU A 439 -5.23 7.71 -18.75
C GLU A 439 -4.23 6.79 -19.47
N ALA A 440 -4.60 6.23 -20.62
CA ALA A 440 -3.69 5.42 -21.43
C ALA A 440 -2.50 6.24 -21.95
N ALA A 441 -2.73 7.52 -22.30
CA ALA A 441 -1.66 8.45 -22.67
C ALA A 441 -0.71 8.71 -21.51
N LYS A 442 -1.23 8.83 -20.29
CA LYS A 442 -0.41 8.88 -19.08
C LYS A 442 0.44 7.64 -18.91
N ALA A 443 -0.17 6.46 -19.01
CA ALA A 443 0.53 5.20 -18.86
C ALA A 443 1.73 5.05 -19.82
N VAL A 444 1.54 5.36 -21.11
CA VAL A 444 2.63 5.27 -22.09
C VAL A 444 3.67 6.40 -21.95
N HIS A 445 3.26 7.57 -21.45
CA HIS A 445 4.17 8.67 -21.13
C HIS A 445 5.06 8.34 -19.93
N ASP A 446 4.50 7.73 -18.88
CA ASP A 446 5.23 7.28 -17.70
C ASP A 446 6.22 6.15 -18.03
N LEU A 447 5.99 5.42 -19.13
CA LEU A 447 6.95 4.47 -19.74
C LEU A 447 8.05 5.16 -20.58
N GLU A 448 8.17 6.49 -20.48
CA GLU A 448 9.18 7.33 -21.14
C GLU A 448 9.11 7.33 -22.68
N LEU A 449 7.94 7.00 -23.26
CA LEU A 449 7.72 7.05 -24.72
C LEU A 449 7.32 8.44 -25.19
N ASP A 450 7.79 8.84 -26.38
CA ASP A 450 7.29 10.03 -27.06
C ASP A 450 5.81 9.84 -27.42
N THR A 451 4.94 10.56 -26.71
CA THR A 451 3.53 10.22 -26.59
C THR A 451 2.65 11.19 -27.39
N HIS A 452 1.76 10.63 -28.19
CA HIS A 452 0.78 11.36 -28.98
C HIS A 452 -0.65 10.93 -28.63
N VAL A 453 -1.54 11.89 -28.38
CA VAL A 453 -2.99 11.67 -28.30
C VAL A 453 -3.62 12.05 -29.63
N VAL A 454 -4.36 11.13 -30.23
CA VAL A 454 -5.08 11.31 -31.49
C VAL A 454 -6.57 11.28 -31.21
N GLU A 455 -7.23 12.43 -31.28
CA GLU A 455 -8.66 12.58 -31.06
C GLU A 455 -9.37 12.97 -32.36
N PHE A 456 -10.46 12.25 -32.64
CA PHE A 456 -11.31 12.48 -33.81
C PHE A 456 -12.10 13.79 -33.68
N ALA A 457 -12.56 14.10 -32.48
CA ALA A 457 -13.30 15.32 -32.16
C ALA A 457 -12.39 16.57 -32.21
N PRO A 458 -12.99 17.77 -32.35
CA PRO A 458 -12.25 19.03 -32.31
C PRO A 458 -11.71 19.41 -30.92
N ARG A 459 -11.92 18.58 -29.89
CA ARG A 459 -11.55 18.84 -28.50
C ARG A 459 -11.36 17.54 -27.72
N LEU A 460 -10.55 17.60 -26.67
CA LEU A 460 -10.44 16.53 -25.69
C LEU A 460 -11.71 16.44 -24.83
N MET A 461 -11.99 15.24 -24.33
CA MET A 461 -13.15 14.94 -23.48
C MET A 461 -14.48 15.50 -24.02
N PRO A 462 -14.86 15.20 -25.27
CA PRO A 462 -15.97 15.86 -25.95
C PRO A 462 -17.34 15.66 -25.29
N ARG A 463 -17.47 14.68 -24.38
CA ARG A 463 -18.69 14.40 -23.60
C ARG A 463 -18.77 15.12 -22.25
N GLN A 464 -17.68 15.69 -21.76
CA GLN A 464 -17.60 16.28 -20.43
C GLN A 464 -17.27 17.77 -20.47
N VAL A 465 -16.53 18.20 -21.49
CA VAL A 465 -15.95 19.54 -21.56
C VAL A 465 -16.32 20.18 -22.89
N ASP A 466 -16.60 21.48 -22.85
CA ASP A 466 -16.86 22.29 -24.02
C ASP A 466 -15.57 22.77 -24.69
N GLY A 467 -15.70 23.59 -25.74
CA GLY A 467 -14.57 24.00 -26.57
C GLY A 467 -13.48 24.75 -25.79
N LEU A 468 -13.86 25.65 -24.88
CA LEU A 468 -12.90 26.46 -24.11
C LEU A 468 -12.16 25.62 -23.08
N GLY A 469 -12.89 24.80 -22.30
CA GLY A 469 -12.25 23.90 -21.34
C GLY A 469 -11.40 22.83 -22.03
N GLY A 470 -11.84 22.31 -23.17
CA GLY A 470 -11.08 21.35 -23.96
C GLY A 470 -9.80 21.92 -24.56
N ALA A 471 -9.81 23.19 -24.98
CA ALA A 471 -8.60 23.88 -25.45
C ALA A 471 -7.57 24.06 -24.33
N LEU A 472 -8.01 24.53 -23.16
CA LEU A 472 -7.15 24.66 -21.99
C LEU A 472 -6.56 23.30 -21.57
N LEU A 473 -7.39 22.25 -21.54
CA LEU A 473 -6.93 20.90 -21.22
C LEU A 473 -5.85 20.42 -22.20
N ALA A 474 -6.05 20.64 -23.50
CA ALA A 474 -5.08 20.28 -24.52
C ALA A 474 -3.75 21.03 -24.34
N ASP A 475 -3.79 22.32 -24.00
CA ASP A 475 -2.57 23.11 -23.75
C ASP A 475 -1.81 22.62 -22.51
N ARG A 476 -2.53 22.33 -21.42
CA ARG A 476 -1.91 21.77 -20.20
C ARG A 476 -1.28 20.40 -20.44
N ILE A 477 -1.90 19.56 -21.27
CA ILE A 477 -1.32 18.24 -21.63
C ILE A 477 -0.07 18.41 -22.51
N ARG A 478 -0.06 19.39 -23.43
CA ARG A 478 1.14 19.71 -24.23
C ARG A 478 2.30 20.23 -23.38
N GLU A 479 2.02 21.05 -22.37
CA GLU A 479 3.02 21.53 -21.41
C GLU A 479 3.70 20.40 -20.63
N LEU A 480 3.01 19.26 -20.48
CA LEU A 480 3.53 18.07 -19.83
C LEU A 480 4.32 17.16 -20.78
N GLY A 481 4.55 17.58 -22.02
CA GLY A 481 5.35 16.83 -23.01
C GLY A 481 4.56 15.81 -23.82
N VAL A 482 3.22 15.85 -23.80
CA VAL A 482 2.37 14.97 -24.61
C VAL A 482 1.79 15.74 -25.81
N SER A 483 2.03 15.22 -27.02
CA SER A 483 1.50 15.83 -28.24
C SER A 483 0.01 15.56 -28.40
N VAL A 484 -0.81 16.58 -28.67
CA VAL A 484 -2.26 16.43 -28.85
C VAL A 484 -2.68 16.81 -30.27
N HIS A 485 -3.24 15.83 -31.00
CA HIS A 485 -3.75 15.95 -32.36
C HIS A 485 -5.27 15.84 -32.36
N LEU A 486 -5.96 16.94 -32.67
CA LEU A 486 -7.43 17.04 -32.71
C LEU A 486 -7.93 17.01 -34.16
N ASN A 487 -9.20 16.67 -34.38
CA ASN A 487 -9.80 16.53 -35.72
C ASN A 487 -9.12 15.45 -36.59
N MET A 488 -8.46 14.46 -35.96
CA MET A 488 -7.70 13.45 -36.69
C MET A 488 -8.50 12.15 -36.85
N GLN A 489 -8.93 11.89 -38.09
CA GLN A 489 -9.59 10.64 -38.43
C GLN A 489 -8.60 9.62 -38.99
N THR A 490 -8.25 8.61 -38.19
CA THR A 490 -7.41 7.48 -38.63
C THR A 490 -8.10 6.68 -39.74
N THR A 491 -7.37 6.39 -40.82
CA THR A 491 -7.84 5.59 -41.97
C THR A 491 -7.10 4.28 -42.16
N ALA A 492 -5.88 4.14 -41.64
CA ALA A 492 -5.13 2.89 -41.64
C ALA A 492 -3.96 2.91 -40.63
N VAL A 493 -3.59 1.73 -40.12
CA VAL A 493 -2.31 1.49 -39.42
C VAL A 493 -1.26 1.04 -40.43
N LEU A 494 -0.11 1.70 -40.42
CA LEU A 494 0.99 1.48 -41.37
C LEU A 494 1.95 0.37 -40.92
N GLY A 495 2.95 0.06 -41.75
CA GLY A 495 3.99 -0.94 -41.46
C GLY A 495 3.79 -2.29 -42.13
N ASN A 496 4.92 -2.99 -42.38
CA ASN A 496 4.98 -4.30 -43.00
C ASN A 496 5.41 -5.33 -41.93
N GLY A 497 4.46 -6.12 -41.43
CA GLY A 497 4.66 -7.11 -40.36
C GLY A 497 4.39 -6.61 -38.93
N LYS A 498 4.67 -5.33 -38.61
CA LYS A 498 4.33 -4.67 -37.33
C LYS A 498 3.92 -3.21 -37.54
N SER A 499 3.32 -2.55 -36.54
CA SER A 499 2.97 -1.13 -36.61
C SER A 499 4.21 -0.25 -36.83
N SER A 500 4.05 0.79 -37.65
CA SER A 500 5.08 1.82 -37.87
C SER A 500 4.49 3.23 -38.00
N GLY A 501 3.23 3.41 -37.57
CA GLY A 501 2.54 4.69 -37.65
C GLY A 501 1.08 4.61 -38.07
N LEU A 502 0.42 5.77 -38.09
CA LEU A 502 -0.96 5.99 -38.46
C LEU A 502 -1.06 6.83 -39.74
N ARG A 503 -2.08 6.55 -40.56
CA ARG A 503 -2.51 7.42 -41.67
C ARG A 503 -3.85 8.05 -41.35
N PHE A 504 -4.00 9.33 -41.66
CA PHE A 504 -5.23 10.08 -41.44
C PHE A 504 -5.97 10.37 -42.76
N LYS A 505 -7.21 10.85 -42.65
CA LYS A 505 -8.10 11.09 -43.80
C LYS A 505 -7.67 12.25 -44.69
N ASP A 506 -7.02 13.25 -44.13
CA ASP A 506 -6.43 14.39 -44.84
C ASP A 506 -5.15 14.01 -45.61
N GLY A 507 -4.65 12.77 -45.44
CA GLY A 507 -3.44 12.27 -46.07
C GLY A 507 -2.19 12.41 -45.20
N GLU A 508 -2.28 13.05 -44.03
CA GLU A 508 -1.18 13.14 -43.08
C GLU A 508 -0.82 11.77 -42.50
N ARG A 509 0.42 11.66 -42.01
CA ARG A 509 0.99 10.46 -41.42
C ARG A 509 1.66 10.82 -40.10
N LEU A 510 1.43 10.01 -39.08
CA LEU A 510 2.12 10.06 -37.79
C LEU A 510 2.96 8.80 -37.62
N ASP A 511 4.28 8.95 -37.52
CA ASP A 511 5.20 7.83 -37.33
C ASP A 511 5.33 7.49 -35.85
N VAL A 512 4.85 6.30 -35.47
CA VAL A 512 4.93 5.76 -34.11
C VAL A 512 5.18 4.26 -34.12
N ASP A 513 5.90 3.78 -33.11
CA ASP A 513 6.23 2.36 -32.97
C ASP A 513 5.06 1.56 -32.37
N MET A 514 4.37 2.17 -31.41
CA MET A 514 3.28 1.56 -30.64
C MET A 514 1.98 2.36 -30.80
N ILE A 515 0.83 1.68 -30.82
CA ILE A 515 -0.49 2.28 -30.87
C ILE A 515 -1.35 1.68 -29.76
N VAL A 516 -1.99 2.51 -28.95
CA VAL A 516 -2.98 2.09 -27.94
C VAL A 516 -4.35 2.64 -28.32
N VAL A 517 -5.35 1.77 -28.42
CA VAL A 517 -6.70 2.12 -28.84
C VAL A 517 -7.59 2.28 -27.61
N SER A 518 -8.12 3.49 -27.43
CA SER A 518 -9.07 3.86 -26.38
C SER A 518 -10.18 4.75 -26.94
N ALA A 519 -10.85 4.26 -27.98
CA ALA A 519 -11.87 5.00 -28.73
C ALA A 519 -13.31 4.81 -28.18
N GLY A 520 -13.45 4.30 -26.96
CA GLY A 520 -14.73 3.98 -26.31
C GLY A 520 -14.89 2.49 -26.03
N ILE A 521 -16.08 2.10 -25.57
CA ILE A 521 -16.43 0.73 -25.18
C ILE A 521 -17.74 0.29 -25.82
N ARG A 522 -17.95 -1.04 -25.92
CA ARG A 522 -19.21 -1.66 -26.32
C ARG A 522 -19.68 -2.68 -25.29
N PRO A 523 -20.97 -2.68 -24.90
CA PRO A 523 -21.53 -3.69 -24.00
C PRO A 523 -21.30 -5.10 -24.52
N ARG A 524 -20.91 -6.04 -23.64
CA ARG A 524 -20.82 -7.46 -23.97
C ARG A 524 -22.17 -8.13 -23.80
N ASP A 525 -22.94 -8.16 -24.89
CA ASP A 525 -24.32 -8.67 -24.94
C ASP A 525 -24.47 -10.00 -25.69
N GLU A 526 -23.36 -10.66 -26.03
CA GLU A 526 -23.31 -11.83 -26.91
C GLU A 526 -24.14 -12.99 -26.34
N ILE A 527 -23.87 -13.35 -25.08
CA ILE A 527 -24.59 -14.44 -24.39
C ILE A 527 -26.08 -14.16 -24.24
N ALA A 528 -26.46 -12.88 -24.07
CA ALA A 528 -27.85 -12.47 -23.95
C ALA A 528 -28.57 -12.56 -25.30
N ARG A 529 -27.89 -12.17 -26.38
CA ARG A 529 -28.38 -12.27 -27.75
C ARG A 529 -28.58 -13.72 -28.16
N GLU A 530 -27.64 -14.60 -27.83
CA GLU A 530 -27.76 -16.04 -28.07
C GLU A 530 -28.86 -16.70 -27.23
N ALA A 531 -29.10 -16.20 -26.01
CA ALA A 531 -30.20 -16.62 -25.14
C ALA A 531 -31.58 -16.07 -25.57
N GLY A 532 -31.64 -15.27 -26.64
CA GLY A 532 -32.88 -14.65 -27.11
C GLY A 532 -33.45 -13.60 -26.15
N LEU A 533 -32.60 -12.96 -25.35
CA LEU A 533 -32.98 -11.80 -24.54
C LEU A 533 -33.04 -10.54 -25.40
N LYS A 534 -33.88 -9.58 -24.99
CA LYS A 534 -34.01 -8.31 -25.69
C LYS A 534 -32.73 -7.48 -25.53
N VAL A 535 -32.11 -7.13 -26.66
CA VAL A 535 -30.91 -6.28 -26.73
C VAL A 535 -31.20 -5.01 -27.53
N GLY A 536 -30.49 -3.92 -27.24
CA GLY A 536 -30.63 -2.66 -27.96
C GLY A 536 -30.10 -2.71 -29.39
N GLU A 537 -30.58 -1.81 -30.25
CA GLU A 537 -30.13 -1.70 -31.66
C GLU A 537 -28.63 -1.41 -31.78
N ARG A 538 -28.06 -0.70 -30.79
CA ARG A 538 -26.62 -0.36 -30.72
C ARG A 538 -25.85 -1.23 -29.72
N GLY A 539 -26.47 -2.31 -29.25
CA GLY A 539 -25.95 -3.19 -28.21
C GLY A 539 -26.45 -2.84 -26.81
N GLY A 540 -26.18 -3.73 -25.85
CA GLY A 540 -26.60 -3.66 -24.46
C GLY A 540 -27.90 -4.43 -24.18
N ILE A 541 -27.98 -5.03 -23.00
CA ILE A 541 -29.08 -5.91 -22.57
C ILE A 541 -30.20 -5.06 -22.01
N VAL A 542 -31.39 -5.09 -22.62
CA VAL A 542 -32.52 -4.25 -22.17
C VAL A 542 -33.03 -4.74 -20.83
N VAL A 543 -33.07 -3.83 -19.86
CA VAL A 543 -33.56 -4.10 -18.50
C VAL A 543 -34.66 -3.12 -18.07
N ASP A 544 -35.50 -3.56 -17.13
CA ASP A 544 -36.52 -2.74 -16.47
C ASP A 544 -35.98 -2.02 -15.22
N ASP A 545 -36.87 -1.34 -14.47
CA ASP A 545 -36.52 -0.62 -13.23
C ASP A 545 -36.01 -1.54 -12.10
N LYS A 546 -36.30 -2.84 -12.15
CA LYS A 546 -35.77 -3.85 -11.23
C LYS A 546 -34.52 -4.54 -11.78
N LEU A 547 -34.04 -4.06 -12.93
CA LEU A 547 -32.90 -4.58 -13.67
C LEU A 547 -33.10 -6.01 -14.20
N ALA A 548 -34.36 -6.45 -14.29
CA ALA A 548 -34.73 -7.71 -14.91
C ALA A 548 -34.71 -7.58 -16.43
N CYS A 549 -34.21 -8.60 -17.11
CA CYS A 549 -34.23 -8.72 -18.56
C CYS A 549 -35.64 -9.08 -19.07
N SER A 550 -35.76 -9.36 -20.37
CA SER A 550 -37.00 -9.92 -20.93
C SER A 550 -37.40 -11.29 -20.36
N ASP A 551 -36.52 -11.92 -19.57
CA ASP A 551 -36.81 -13.08 -18.73
C ASP A 551 -36.76 -12.63 -17.26
N PRO A 552 -37.81 -12.85 -16.45
CA PRO A 552 -37.86 -12.37 -15.07
C PRO A 552 -36.86 -13.05 -14.13
N ASP A 553 -36.30 -14.20 -14.53
CA ASP A 553 -35.30 -14.92 -13.74
C ASP A 553 -33.85 -14.56 -14.14
N ILE A 554 -33.68 -13.59 -15.06
CA ILE A 554 -32.37 -13.13 -15.53
C ILE A 554 -32.27 -11.61 -15.36
N PHE A 555 -31.19 -11.16 -14.74
CA PHE A 555 -30.89 -9.76 -14.48
C PHE A 555 -29.62 -9.34 -15.24
N ALA A 556 -29.48 -8.05 -15.55
CA ALA A 556 -28.23 -7.50 -16.08
C ALA A 556 -27.84 -6.21 -15.34
N ILE A 557 -26.57 -6.09 -15.00
CA ILE A 557 -26.02 -4.98 -14.20
C ILE A 557 -24.69 -4.47 -14.77
N GLY A 558 -24.37 -3.21 -14.49
CA GLY A 558 -23.14 -2.56 -14.97
C GLY A 558 -23.18 -2.21 -16.46
N GLU A 559 -22.01 -2.14 -17.11
CA GLU A 559 -21.87 -1.63 -18.49
C GLU A 559 -22.57 -2.49 -19.56
N CYS A 560 -22.93 -3.73 -19.24
CA CYS A 560 -23.67 -4.61 -20.14
C CYS A 560 -25.18 -4.27 -20.21
N ALA A 561 -25.70 -3.57 -19.19
CA ALA A 561 -27.12 -3.24 -19.06
C ALA A 561 -27.49 -1.95 -19.82
N LEU A 562 -28.60 -2.02 -20.55
CA LEU A 562 -29.24 -0.91 -21.26
C LEU A 562 -30.53 -0.53 -20.53
N TYR A 563 -30.42 0.43 -19.61
CA TYR A 563 -31.54 0.94 -18.82
C TYR A 563 -32.11 2.20 -19.46
N ALA A 564 -33.42 2.22 -19.74
CA ALA A 564 -34.11 3.36 -20.34
C ALA A 564 -33.42 3.96 -21.60
N GLY A 565 -32.75 3.11 -22.39
CA GLY A 565 -32.01 3.50 -23.59
C GLY A 565 -30.60 4.04 -23.34
N MET A 566 -30.09 3.97 -22.10
CA MET A 566 -28.78 4.45 -21.68
C MET A 566 -27.89 3.32 -21.14
N ILE A 567 -26.61 3.37 -21.48
CA ILE A 567 -25.55 2.52 -20.91
C ILE A 567 -24.71 3.39 -19.99
N TYR A 568 -24.53 2.94 -18.75
CA TYR A 568 -23.76 3.65 -17.74
C TYR A 568 -22.31 3.13 -17.70
N GLY A 569 -21.39 3.87 -18.31
CA GLY A 569 -19.94 3.58 -18.32
C GLY A 569 -19.19 4.06 -17.08
N LEU A 570 -19.81 3.99 -15.90
CA LEU A 570 -19.25 4.42 -14.63
C LEU A 570 -19.48 3.34 -13.57
N VAL A 571 -18.55 3.20 -12.62
CA VAL A 571 -18.62 2.17 -11.58
C VAL A 571 -19.76 2.39 -10.59
N ALA A 572 -20.00 3.64 -10.17
CA ALA A 572 -21.00 3.96 -9.15
C ALA A 572 -22.43 3.58 -9.56
N PRO A 573 -22.92 3.91 -10.77
CA PRO A 573 -24.20 3.38 -11.26
C PRO A 573 -24.25 1.84 -11.29
N GLY A 574 -23.14 1.18 -11.60
CA GLY A 574 -23.04 -0.27 -11.57
C GLY A 574 -23.18 -0.84 -10.15
N TYR A 575 -22.65 -0.16 -9.14
CA TYR A 575 -22.84 -0.54 -7.73
C TYR A 575 -24.28 -0.36 -7.27
N ASP A 576 -24.92 0.75 -7.65
CA ASP A 576 -26.35 0.97 -7.37
C ASP A 576 -27.20 -0.13 -8.02
N MET A 577 -26.86 -0.53 -9.25
CA MET A 577 -27.50 -1.65 -9.93
C MET A 577 -27.30 -2.98 -9.20
N ALA A 578 -26.09 -3.26 -8.75
CA ALA A 578 -25.76 -4.48 -8.00
C ALA A 578 -26.55 -4.57 -6.68
N GLU A 579 -26.61 -3.46 -5.94
CA GLU A 579 -27.36 -3.35 -4.69
C GLU A 579 -28.88 -3.50 -4.90
N ALA A 580 -29.41 -2.89 -5.96
CA ALA A 580 -30.82 -3.02 -6.32
C ALA A 580 -31.20 -4.47 -6.64
N VAL A 581 -30.41 -5.18 -7.45
CA VAL A 581 -30.67 -6.61 -7.75
C VAL A 581 -30.53 -7.48 -6.51
N ALA A 582 -29.50 -7.28 -5.68
CA ALA A 582 -29.34 -8.02 -4.44
C ALA A 582 -30.54 -7.83 -3.48
N THR A 583 -31.06 -6.61 -3.40
CA THR A 583 -32.27 -6.28 -2.61
C THR A 583 -33.51 -6.96 -3.18
N VAL A 584 -33.71 -6.91 -4.50
CA VAL A 584 -34.86 -7.56 -5.16
C VAL A 584 -34.85 -9.07 -4.94
N LEU A 585 -33.68 -9.71 -5.09
CA LEU A 585 -33.54 -11.17 -4.92
C LEU A 585 -33.79 -11.62 -3.48
N THR A 586 -33.41 -10.80 -2.49
CA THR A 586 -33.63 -11.09 -1.06
C THR A 586 -35.02 -10.69 -0.55
N GLY A 587 -35.93 -10.29 -1.45
CA GLY A 587 -37.34 -10.03 -1.15
C GLY A 587 -37.67 -8.58 -0.79
N GLY A 588 -36.72 -7.65 -0.94
CA GLY A 588 -36.93 -6.22 -0.79
C GLY A 588 -37.52 -5.56 -2.04
N THR A 589 -37.79 -4.24 -1.94
CA THR A 589 -38.34 -3.43 -3.03
C THR A 589 -37.37 -2.30 -3.40
N ALA A 590 -36.39 -2.60 -4.25
CA ALA A 590 -35.48 -1.62 -4.83
C ALA A 590 -35.77 -1.43 -6.33
N SER A 591 -35.43 -0.25 -6.85
CA SER A 591 -35.50 0.07 -8.27
C SER A 591 -34.37 1.01 -8.66
N PHE A 592 -33.78 0.80 -9.84
CA PHE A 592 -32.82 1.72 -10.45
C PHE A 592 -33.58 2.72 -11.33
N SER A 593 -33.40 4.02 -11.07
CA SER A 593 -34.08 5.12 -11.78
C SER A 593 -33.13 5.93 -12.67
N GLY A 594 -31.99 5.36 -13.04
CA GLY A 594 -30.88 6.05 -13.69
C GLY A 594 -29.90 6.65 -12.69
N ALA A 595 -28.77 7.15 -13.20
CA ALA A 595 -27.70 7.70 -12.39
C ALA A 595 -27.14 9.02 -12.94
N ASP A 596 -26.49 9.77 -12.05
CA ASP A 596 -25.79 11.00 -12.38
C ASP A 596 -24.46 10.69 -13.10
N MET A 597 -24.24 11.33 -14.25
CA MET A 597 -23.03 11.18 -15.07
C MET A 597 -21.93 12.16 -14.67
N SER A 598 -22.15 12.95 -13.62
CA SER A 598 -21.15 13.85 -13.06
C SER A 598 -19.88 13.08 -12.69
N THR A 599 -18.72 13.64 -13.05
CA THR A 599 -17.42 13.00 -12.94
C THR A 599 -16.39 14.03 -12.48
N LYS A 600 -15.48 13.65 -11.58
CA LYS A 600 -14.30 14.44 -11.20
C LYS A 600 -13.08 13.53 -11.21
N LEU A 601 -12.09 13.88 -12.01
CA LEU A 601 -10.89 13.08 -12.25
C LEU A 601 -9.66 13.99 -12.36
N LYS A 602 -8.48 13.38 -12.23
CA LYS A 602 -7.21 14.07 -12.38
C LYS A 602 -6.43 13.43 -13.52
N LEU A 603 -6.46 14.05 -14.69
CA LEU A 603 -5.91 13.51 -15.92
C LEU A 603 -4.56 14.17 -16.18
N MET A 604 -3.49 13.37 -16.25
CA MET A 604 -2.12 13.91 -16.43
C MET A 604 -1.75 14.97 -15.36
N GLY A 605 -2.31 14.89 -14.15
CA GLY A 605 -2.06 15.91 -13.12
C GLY A 605 -2.91 17.18 -13.22
N VAL A 606 -3.80 17.28 -14.22
CA VAL A 606 -4.77 18.36 -14.39
C VAL A 606 -6.13 17.94 -13.82
N ASP A 607 -6.70 18.75 -12.92
CA ASP A 607 -8.04 18.48 -12.39
C ASP A 607 -9.10 18.78 -13.46
N VAL A 608 -9.99 17.82 -13.72
CA VAL A 608 -11.12 17.97 -14.64
C VAL A 608 -12.39 17.44 -13.99
N ALA A 609 -13.45 18.23 -14.02
CA ALA A 609 -14.76 17.82 -13.53
C ALA A 609 -15.88 18.23 -14.48
N SER A 610 -16.92 17.41 -14.57
CA SER A 610 -18.19 17.75 -15.20
C SER A 610 -19.32 17.39 -14.25
N PHE A 611 -20.36 18.20 -14.20
CA PHE A 611 -21.54 17.95 -13.37
C PHE A 611 -22.82 18.26 -14.13
N GLY A 612 -23.92 17.56 -13.80
CA GLY A 612 -25.20 17.69 -14.50
C GLY A 612 -25.10 17.51 -16.00
N ASP A 613 -25.81 18.36 -16.75
CA ASP A 613 -25.63 18.48 -18.20
C ASP A 613 -24.65 19.64 -18.51
N PRO A 614 -23.36 19.36 -18.76
CA PRO A 614 -22.35 20.40 -19.05
C PRO A 614 -22.62 21.19 -20.33
N PHE A 615 -23.54 20.70 -21.18
CA PHE A 615 -23.96 21.31 -22.44
C PHE A 615 -25.41 21.82 -22.38
N ALA A 616 -25.97 22.00 -21.19
CA ALA A 616 -27.34 22.50 -21.04
C ALA A 616 -27.55 23.88 -21.68
N ASP A 617 -26.49 24.64 -21.95
CA ASP A 617 -26.53 25.91 -22.68
C ASP A 617 -26.94 25.71 -24.14
N GLU A 618 -26.62 24.57 -24.76
CA GLU A 618 -27.12 24.19 -26.09
C GLU A 618 -28.64 23.91 -26.09
N LYS A 619 -29.23 23.70 -24.90
CA LYS A 619 -30.65 23.41 -24.68
C LYS A 619 -31.42 24.59 -24.07
N GLY A 620 -30.84 25.80 -24.11
CA GLY A 620 -31.48 27.03 -23.63
C GLY A 620 -31.13 27.43 -22.19
N GLY A 621 -30.20 26.72 -21.54
CA GLY A 621 -29.56 27.18 -20.30
C GLY A 621 -28.65 28.39 -20.53
N LYS A 622 -28.32 29.12 -19.46
CA LYS A 622 -27.44 30.30 -19.50
C LYS A 622 -26.10 29.98 -18.85
N PRO A 623 -24.97 30.07 -19.56
CA PRO A 623 -23.66 29.79 -18.97
C PRO A 623 -23.10 30.99 -18.22
N ILE A 624 -22.48 30.73 -17.07
CA ILE A 624 -21.58 31.61 -16.33
C ILE A 624 -20.19 30.98 -16.42
N VAL A 625 -19.22 31.74 -16.95
CA VAL A 625 -17.89 31.22 -17.29
C VAL A 625 -16.81 32.09 -16.66
N PHE A 626 -15.83 31.45 -16.02
CA PHE A 626 -14.59 32.04 -15.54
C PHE A 626 -13.41 31.35 -16.23
N GLN A 627 -12.49 32.14 -16.77
CA GLN A 627 -11.29 31.64 -17.46
C GLN A 627 -10.07 32.47 -17.06
N ASP A 628 -9.03 31.78 -16.61
CA ASP A 628 -7.74 32.34 -16.23
C ASP A 628 -6.63 31.59 -16.97
N PHE A 629 -6.07 32.25 -17.99
CA PHE A 629 -4.99 31.70 -18.80
C PHE A 629 -3.64 31.67 -18.07
N VAL A 630 -3.44 32.49 -17.04
CA VAL A 630 -2.16 32.55 -16.30
C VAL A 630 -2.05 31.38 -15.34
N ASN A 631 -3.12 31.09 -14.61
CA ASN A 631 -3.16 29.97 -13.69
C ASN A 631 -3.63 28.67 -14.35
N GLY A 632 -4.06 28.73 -15.62
CA GLY A 632 -4.53 27.58 -16.38
C GLY A 632 -5.83 27.00 -15.83
N VAL A 633 -6.80 27.87 -15.52
CA VAL A 633 -8.08 27.51 -14.88
C VAL A 633 -9.26 27.89 -15.79
N TYR A 634 -10.21 26.98 -15.93
CA TYR A 634 -11.50 27.20 -16.61
C TYR A 634 -12.63 26.63 -15.76
N LYS A 635 -13.65 27.44 -15.51
CA LYS A 635 -14.83 27.03 -14.73
C LYS A 635 -16.08 27.51 -15.45
N LYS A 636 -17.00 26.61 -15.75
CA LYS A 636 -18.30 26.89 -16.36
C LYS A 636 -19.40 26.28 -15.50
N MET A 637 -20.40 27.09 -15.18
CA MET A 637 -21.67 26.67 -14.60
C MET A 637 -22.80 27.11 -15.53
N VAL A 638 -23.71 26.19 -15.87
CA VAL A 638 -24.89 26.46 -16.68
C VAL A 638 -26.10 26.51 -15.76
N VAL A 639 -26.84 27.61 -15.80
CA VAL A 639 -28.06 27.83 -15.03
C VAL A 639 -29.30 27.73 -15.91
N SER A 640 -30.47 27.55 -15.31
CA SER A 640 -31.75 27.50 -16.01
C SER A 640 -32.07 28.82 -16.74
N ALA A 641 -32.99 28.79 -17.70
CA ALA A 641 -33.33 29.97 -18.52
C ALA A 641 -33.83 31.16 -17.67
N ASP A 642 -34.50 30.88 -16.56
CA ASP A 642 -34.95 31.84 -15.55
C ASP A 642 -33.86 32.21 -14.52
N GLY A 643 -32.70 31.57 -14.57
CA GLY A 643 -31.54 31.84 -13.71
C GLY A 643 -31.67 31.33 -12.28
N THR A 644 -32.62 30.43 -12.00
CA THR A 644 -32.94 30.03 -10.62
C THR A 644 -32.23 28.78 -10.15
N THR A 645 -31.80 27.88 -11.05
CA THR A 645 -31.22 26.57 -10.69
C THR A 645 -30.01 26.23 -11.56
N VAL A 646 -29.12 25.37 -11.06
CA VAL A 646 -27.98 24.85 -11.84
C VAL A 646 -28.42 23.63 -12.65
N LEU A 647 -28.11 23.64 -13.95
CA LEU A 647 -28.38 22.53 -14.87
C LEU A 647 -27.17 21.63 -15.08
N GLY A 648 -25.96 22.17 -14.96
CA GLY A 648 -24.71 21.45 -15.09
C GLY A 648 -23.51 22.37 -15.31
N GLY A 649 -22.36 21.82 -15.67
CA GLY A 649 -21.16 22.60 -15.92
C GLY A 649 -19.88 21.76 -16.02
N SER A 650 -18.76 22.44 -16.27
CA SER A 650 -17.43 21.81 -16.39
C SER A 650 -16.34 22.68 -15.78
N LEU A 651 -15.37 22.04 -15.13
CA LEU A 651 -14.21 22.66 -14.47
C LEU A 651 -12.93 22.00 -15.01
N VAL A 652 -11.90 22.79 -15.33
CA VAL A 652 -10.60 22.33 -15.83
C VAL A 652 -9.50 23.15 -15.14
N GLY A 653 -8.44 22.49 -14.69
CA GLY A 653 -7.31 23.09 -13.99
C GLY A 653 -7.53 23.21 -12.49
N ASP A 654 -8.72 23.65 -12.07
CA ASP A 654 -9.15 23.70 -10.67
C ASP A 654 -10.62 23.25 -10.54
N ALA A 655 -10.83 22.17 -9.80
CA ALA A 655 -12.14 21.58 -9.54
C ALA A 655 -12.52 21.62 -8.05
N SER A 656 -12.03 22.60 -7.29
CA SER A 656 -12.27 22.76 -5.85
C SER A 656 -13.75 22.91 -5.52
N GLU A 657 -14.52 23.64 -6.34
CA GLU A 657 -15.94 23.93 -6.12
C GLU A 657 -16.89 22.83 -6.62
N TYR A 658 -16.35 21.73 -7.17
CA TYR A 658 -17.14 20.63 -7.72
C TYR A 658 -18.22 20.12 -6.76
N GLY A 659 -17.89 19.92 -5.48
CA GLY A 659 -18.83 19.41 -4.48
C GLY A 659 -20.04 20.33 -4.31
N THR A 660 -19.81 21.63 -4.19
CA THR A 660 -20.85 22.65 -4.06
C THR A 660 -21.71 22.71 -5.32
N LEU A 661 -21.09 22.75 -6.51
CA LEU A 661 -21.82 22.85 -7.78
C LEU A 661 -22.63 21.59 -8.11
N LEU A 662 -22.08 20.42 -7.80
CA LEU A 662 -22.79 19.14 -7.92
C LEU A 662 -24.02 19.12 -7.02
N HIS A 663 -23.89 19.63 -5.79
CA HIS A 663 -24.99 19.70 -4.85
C HIS A 663 -26.15 20.55 -5.41
N TYR A 664 -25.90 21.80 -5.81
CA TYR A 664 -26.92 22.68 -6.41
C TYR A 664 -27.59 22.08 -7.65
N THR A 665 -26.82 21.30 -8.42
CA THR A 665 -27.34 20.58 -9.60
C THR A 665 -28.31 19.46 -9.21
N LYS A 666 -27.98 18.69 -8.17
CA LYS A 666 -28.81 17.57 -7.69
C LYS A 666 -30.04 18.02 -6.92
N SER A 667 -29.90 18.99 -6.02
CA SER A 667 -31.01 19.49 -5.21
C SER A 667 -31.99 20.37 -5.98
N ARG A 668 -31.52 20.97 -7.09
CA ARG A 668 -32.25 22.03 -7.81
C ARG A 668 -32.63 23.19 -6.90
N ASP A 669 -31.79 23.46 -5.90
CA ASP A 669 -31.99 24.59 -5.00
C ASP A 669 -31.91 25.91 -5.75
N LYS A 670 -32.61 26.91 -5.19
CA LYS A 670 -32.55 28.27 -5.72
C LYS A 670 -31.14 28.83 -5.53
N LEU A 671 -30.58 29.36 -6.61
CA LEU A 671 -29.29 30.02 -6.62
C LEU A 671 -29.27 31.27 -5.72
N PRO A 672 -28.11 31.61 -5.12
CA PRO A 672 -27.92 32.87 -4.40
C PRO A 672 -28.02 34.09 -5.34
N GLU A 673 -28.13 35.30 -4.79
CA GLU A 673 -28.23 36.53 -5.58
C GLU A 673 -27.03 36.76 -6.53
N SER A 674 -25.85 36.25 -6.15
CA SER A 674 -24.62 36.27 -6.95
C SER A 674 -24.13 34.84 -7.27
N PRO A 675 -24.72 34.15 -8.26
CA PRO A 675 -24.34 32.78 -8.62
C PRO A 675 -22.87 32.63 -9.06
N GLU A 676 -22.24 33.69 -9.55
CA GLU A 676 -20.83 33.71 -9.97
C GLU A 676 -19.85 33.42 -8.81
N ASP A 677 -20.22 33.72 -7.57
CA ASP A 677 -19.37 33.44 -6.41
C ASP A 677 -19.24 31.94 -6.14
N LEU A 678 -20.20 31.12 -6.63
CA LEU A 678 -20.13 29.66 -6.54
C LEU A 678 -19.01 29.07 -7.40
N ILE A 679 -18.54 29.77 -8.44
CA ILE A 679 -17.42 29.33 -9.29
C ILE A 679 -16.12 30.09 -9.01
N LEU A 680 -16.20 31.32 -8.50
CA LEU A 680 -15.03 32.15 -8.17
C LEU A 680 -14.46 31.83 -6.78
N GLY A 681 -15.25 31.20 -5.91
CA GLY A 681 -14.97 31.12 -4.49
C GLY A 681 -15.19 32.47 -3.80
N SER A 682 -15.50 32.46 -2.50
CA SER A 682 -15.80 33.66 -1.72
C SER A 682 -14.68 34.69 -1.85
N ARG A 683 -14.99 35.88 -2.39
CA ARG A 683 -14.12 37.06 -2.33
C ARG A 683 -14.13 37.60 -0.89
N GLY A 684 -13.44 36.89 0.01
CA GLY A 684 -13.33 37.21 1.42
C GLY A 684 -14.52 36.71 2.26
N GLY A 685 -14.20 36.17 3.44
CA GLY A 685 -15.16 35.82 4.49
C GLY A 685 -15.91 34.52 4.26
N GLY A 686 -15.65 33.52 5.10
CA GLY A 686 -16.36 32.25 5.08
C GLY A 686 -17.87 32.44 5.23
N ALA A 687 -18.62 31.82 4.34
CA ALA A 687 -20.00 31.47 4.60
C ALA A 687 -20.02 30.01 5.07
N ASP A 688 -20.38 29.80 6.34
CA ASP A 688 -20.85 28.50 6.84
C ASP A 688 -22.11 28.12 6.03
N LEU A 689 -21.93 27.28 5.02
CA LEU A 689 -23.05 26.62 4.34
C LEU A 689 -23.30 25.29 5.07
N GLU A 690 -24.37 25.23 5.87
CA GLU A 690 -24.89 23.99 6.43
C GLU A 690 -25.20 23.01 5.29
N LEU A 691 -24.38 21.97 5.15
CA LEU A 691 -24.57 20.93 4.15
C LEU A 691 -25.89 20.17 4.42
N PRO A 692 -26.74 19.92 3.42
CA PRO A 692 -27.93 19.10 3.62
C PRO A 692 -27.57 17.63 3.84
N GLY A 693 -28.49 16.88 4.44
CA GLY A 693 -28.31 15.48 4.81
C GLY A 693 -27.88 14.55 3.67
N THR A 694 -28.39 14.78 2.46
CA THR A 694 -28.04 13.99 1.26
C THR A 694 -26.68 14.32 0.65
N ALA A 695 -25.94 15.30 1.20
CA ALA A 695 -24.63 15.68 0.68
C ALA A 695 -23.64 14.51 0.80
N GLN A 696 -23.00 14.14 -0.31
CA GLN A 696 -21.99 13.09 -0.32
C GLN A 696 -20.70 13.59 0.36
N ILE A 697 -20.31 12.96 1.47
CA ILE A 697 -19.14 13.35 2.28
C ILE A 697 -17.93 12.49 1.93
N CYS A 698 -18.13 11.20 1.67
CA CYS A 698 -17.07 10.29 1.24
C CYS A 698 -17.38 9.71 -0.14
N SER A 699 -16.70 10.20 -1.18
CA SER A 699 -16.86 9.67 -2.54
C SER A 699 -16.30 8.25 -2.72
N CYS A 700 -15.23 7.90 -1.99
CA CYS A 700 -14.61 6.57 -2.09
C CYS A 700 -15.51 5.43 -1.60
N ASN A 701 -16.30 5.70 -0.54
CA ASN A 701 -17.16 4.69 0.10
C ASN A 701 -18.66 5.05 -0.02
N ASN A 702 -18.99 6.03 -0.86
CA ASN A 702 -20.34 6.54 -1.09
C ASN A 702 -21.13 6.90 0.19
N VAL A 703 -20.49 7.57 1.15
CA VAL A 703 -21.12 7.91 2.45
C VAL A 703 -21.64 9.35 2.41
N THR A 704 -22.91 9.54 2.75
CA THR A 704 -23.57 10.86 2.85
C THR A 704 -23.46 11.47 4.25
N LYS A 705 -23.86 12.74 4.39
CA LYS A 705 -23.94 13.40 5.71
C LYS A 705 -24.99 12.70 6.58
N ASP A 706 -26.13 12.31 6.03
CA ASP A 706 -27.18 11.59 6.74
C ASP A 706 -26.70 10.23 7.24
N ASP A 707 -25.94 9.47 6.44
CA ASP A 707 -25.37 8.19 6.91
C ASP A 707 -24.48 8.38 8.15
N ILE A 708 -23.69 9.46 8.16
CA ILE A 708 -22.84 9.84 9.29
C ILE A 708 -23.69 10.30 10.48
N CYS A 709 -24.63 11.21 10.27
CA CYS A 709 -25.51 11.72 11.32
C CYS A 709 -26.38 10.62 11.94
N LEU A 710 -26.91 9.71 11.12
CA LEU A 710 -27.73 8.58 11.54
C LEU A 710 -26.92 7.58 12.35
N ALA A 711 -25.71 7.23 11.88
CA ALA A 711 -24.78 6.39 12.65
C ALA A 711 -24.45 7.02 14.01
N ILE A 712 -24.16 8.32 14.06
CA ILE A 712 -23.90 9.06 15.31
C ILE A 712 -25.09 9.00 16.25
N ARG A 713 -26.30 9.26 15.75
CA ARG A 713 -27.53 9.33 16.56
C ARG A 713 -27.97 7.95 17.07
N GLU A 714 -28.04 6.97 16.19
CA GLU A 714 -28.56 5.64 16.51
C GLU A 714 -27.59 4.81 17.34
N GLN A 715 -26.29 4.91 17.04
CA GLN A 715 -25.25 4.13 17.74
C GLN A 715 -24.55 4.93 18.84
N GLY A 716 -24.93 6.20 19.03
CA GLY A 716 -24.42 7.05 20.10
C GLY A 716 -22.93 7.38 19.96
N LEU A 717 -22.40 7.41 18.73
CA LEU A 717 -20.97 7.62 18.46
C LEU A 717 -20.51 9.00 18.94
N SER A 718 -19.30 9.06 19.48
CA SER A 718 -18.77 10.27 20.11
C SER A 718 -17.34 10.62 19.68
N ALA A 719 -16.70 9.75 18.90
CA ALA A 719 -15.36 9.96 18.36
C ALA A 719 -15.26 9.67 16.86
N VAL A 720 -14.39 10.41 16.16
CA VAL A 720 -14.16 10.26 14.70
C VAL A 720 -13.70 8.84 14.35
N GLY A 721 -12.93 8.18 15.22
CA GLY A 721 -12.52 6.79 15.03
C GLY A 721 -13.69 5.80 15.04
N GLU A 722 -14.71 6.06 15.85
CA GLU A 722 -15.93 5.25 15.92
C GLU A 722 -16.78 5.48 14.66
N VAL A 723 -16.94 6.73 14.24
CA VAL A 723 -17.61 7.09 12.98
C VAL A 723 -16.91 6.43 11.79
N LYS A 724 -15.58 6.51 11.72
CA LYS A 724 -14.77 5.87 10.68
C LYS A 724 -14.95 4.35 10.64
N THR A 725 -14.96 3.71 11.81
CA THR A 725 -15.15 2.24 11.91
C THR A 725 -16.56 1.83 11.48
N CYS A 726 -17.57 2.62 11.85
CA CYS A 726 -18.96 2.33 11.56
C CYS A 726 -19.34 2.62 10.09
N THR A 727 -18.99 3.80 9.58
CA THR A 727 -19.48 4.28 8.26
C THR A 727 -18.47 4.08 7.14
N GLN A 728 -17.24 3.67 7.46
CA GLN A 728 -16.10 3.64 6.52
C GLN A 728 -15.72 5.02 5.94
N ALA A 729 -16.33 6.12 6.37
CA ALA A 729 -15.94 7.45 5.93
C ALA A 729 -14.50 7.78 6.38
N GLY A 730 -13.61 8.04 5.42
CA GLY A 730 -12.19 8.32 5.67
C GLY A 730 -11.31 7.08 5.86
N ALA A 731 -11.83 5.88 5.57
CA ALA A 731 -11.07 4.61 5.57
C ALA A 731 -10.27 4.34 4.29
N GLY A 732 -10.68 4.90 3.15
CA GLY A 732 -9.93 4.86 1.88
C GLY A 732 -8.87 5.97 1.79
N CYS A 733 -9.07 6.95 0.92
CA CYS A 733 -8.10 8.04 0.67
C CYS A 733 -7.93 9.05 1.82
N GLY A 734 -8.81 9.02 2.83
CA GLY A 734 -8.78 9.91 4.00
C GLY A 734 -9.18 11.38 3.72
N GLY A 735 -9.48 11.75 2.47
CA GLY A 735 -9.74 13.15 2.08
C GLY A 735 -10.94 13.80 2.77
N CYS A 736 -11.92 13.01 3.25
CA CYS A 736 -13.13 13.51 3.91
C CYS A 736 -13.04 13.63 5.45
N LEU A 737 -11.91 13.24 6.07
CA LEU A 737 -11.77 13.23 7.54
C LEU A 737 -12.04 14.59 8.23
N PRO A 738 -11.63 15.75 7.66
CA PRO A 738 -11.99 17.04 8.24
C PRO A 738 -13.51 17.24 8.31
N MET A 739 -14.24 16.98 7.20
CA MET A 739 -15.70 17.13 7.15
C MET A 739 -16.43 16.14 8.07
N VAL A 740 -15.94 14.90 8.17
CA VAL A 740 -16.48 13.90 9.12
C VAL A 740 -16.35 14.38 10.56
N THR A 741 -15.24 15.06 10.89
CA THR A 741 -15.01 15.62 12.22
C THR A 741 -15.97 16.78 12.51
N ASP A 742 -16.18 17.65 11.53
CA ASP A 742 -17.09 18.81 11.67
C ASP A 742 -18.55 18.35 11.84
N ILE A 743 -19.00 17.36 11.06
CA ILE A 743 -20.34 16.76 11.18
C ILE A 743 -20.54 16.12 12.55
N LEU A 744 -19.55 15.36 13.04
CA LEU A 744 -19.62 14.75 14.38
C LEU A 744 -19.78 15.80 15.48
N ASN A 745 -18.99 16.87 15.43
CA ASN A 745 -19.07 17.94 16.41
C ASN A 745 -20.43 18.66 16.37
N ALA A 746 -20.96 18.92 15.17
CA ALA A 746 -22.28 19.53 14.99
C ALA A 746 -23.42 18.66 15.55
N GLU A 747 -23.40 17.34 15.28
CA GLU A 747 -24.43 16.41 15.77
C GLU A 747 -24.41 16.23 17.29
N LEU A 748 -23.22 16.15 17.87
CA LEU A 748 -23.08 16.08 19.33
C LEU A 748 -23.60 17.37 19.98
N ALA A 749 -23.28 18.55 19.43
CA ALA A 749 -23.82 19.82 19.88
C ALA A 749 -25.36 19.88 19.78
N ALA A 750 -25.93 19.42 18.66
CA ALA A 750 -27.37 19.36 18.44
C ALA A 750 -28.10 18.41 19.41
N ALA A 751 -27.45 17.31 19.82
CA ALA A 751 -27.96 16.38 20.82
C ALA A 751 -27.93 16.93 22.26
N GLY A 752 -27.60 18.21 22.45
CA GLY A 752 -27.43 18.84 23.77
C GLY A 752 -26.23 18.28 24.54
N LYS A 753 -25.39 17.46 23.90
CA LYS A 753 -24.11 17.04 24.46
C LYS A 753 -23.15 18.19 24.17
N SER A 754 -22.81 18.97 25.19
CA SER A 754 -21.69 19.90 25.04
C SER A 754 -20.46 19.06 24.72
N VAL A 755 -19.97 19.08 23.48
CA VAL A 755 -18.62 18.63 23.19
C VAL A 755 -17.74 19.70 23.79
N LYS A 756 -17.49 19.59 25.09
CA LYS A 756 -16.42 20.37 25.70
C LYS A 756 -15.17 19.95 24.92
N PRO A 757 -14.53 20.86 24.17
CA PRO A 757 -13.32 20.51 23.49
C PRO A 757 -12.32 20.08 24.56
N ARG A 758 -11.95 18.80 24.53
CA ARG A 758 -11.03 18.19 25.49
C ARG A 758 -9.77 17.78 24.77
N LEU A 759 -8.64 17.80 25.47
CA LEU A 759 -7.34 17.52 24.86
C LEU A 759 -7.25 16.07 24.34
N CYS A 760 -7.70 15.12 25.16
CA CYS A 760 -7.77 13.67 24.90
C CYS A 760 -8.61 13.00 26.01
N GLU A 761 -8.65 11.67 26.07
CA GLU A 761 -9.35 10.93 27.14
C GLU A 761 -8.80 11.21 28.56
N HIS A 762 -7.51 11.55 28.67
CA HIS A 762 -6.84 11.78 29.95
C HIS A 762 -7.13 13.15 30.58
N PHE A 763 -7.53 14.15 29.78
CA PHE A 763 -7.76 15.52 30.25
C PHE A 763 -9.03 16.10 29.65
N ASP A 764 -10.00 16.44 30.51
CA ASP A 764 -11.28 17.09 30.13
C ASP A 764 -11.17 18.61 29.92
N HIS A 765 -9.97 19.07 29.58
CA HIS A 765 -9.61 20.46 29.40
C HIS A 765 -9.04 20.66 27.98
N THR A 766 -9.29 21.81 27.38
CA THR A 766 -8.57 22.25 26.17
C THR A 766 -7.08 22.48 26.48
N ARG A 767 -6.25 22.60 25.43
CA ARG A 767 -4.84 23.02 25.61
C ARG A 767 -4.75 24.38 26.32
N GLN A 768 -5.59 25.35 25.93
CA GLN A 768 -5.58 26.70 26.49
C GLN A 768 -5.95 26.69 27.98
N GLU A 769 -7.03 25.99 28.35
CA GLU A 769 -7.41 25.83 29.76
C GLU A 769 -6.30 25.15 30.57
N LEU A 770 -5.65 24.11 30.02
CA LEU A 770 -4.50 23.47 30.69
C LEU A 770 -3.31 24.42 30.85
N PHE A 771 -3.05 25.27 29.86
CA PHE A 771 -2.02 26.30 29.96
C PHE A 771 -2.30 27.22 31.15
N ASP A 772 -3.52 27.73 31.24
CA ASP A 772 -3.94 28.62 32.32
C ASP A 772 -3.91 27.92 33.69
N ILE A 773 -4.37 26.67 33.77
CA ILE A 773 -4.32 25.87 35.00
C ILE A 773 -2.88 25.68 35.46
N ILE A 774 -1.98 25.25 34.58
CA ILE A 774 -0.58 24.98 34.90
C ILE A 774 0.09 26.26 35.39
N ARG A 775 -0.14 27.38 34.71
CA ARG A 775 0.43 28.68 35.07
C ARG A 775 -0.11 29.22 36.39
N VAL A 776 -1.44 29.30 36.54
CA VAL A 776 -2.11 29.88 37.73
C VAL A 776 -1.84 29.03 38.97
N LYS A 777 -1.94 27.71 38.86
CA LYS A 777 -1.67 26.79 39.98
C LYS A 777 -0.20 26.47 40.19
N LYS A 778 0.69 27.03 39.36
CA LYS A 778 2.14 26.82 39.40
C LYS A 778 2.54 25.34 39.37
N ILE A 779 1.88 24.56 38.50
CA ILE A 779 2.19 23.13 38.31
C ILE A 779 3.52 23.00 37.57
N LYS A 780 4.40 22.12 38.06
CA LYS A 780 5.78 21.95 37.57
C LYS A 780 6.09 20.58 36.97
N SER A 781 5.16 19.62 37.06
CA SER A 781 5.37 18.27 36.57
C SER A 781 4.14 17.74 35.85
N PHE A 782 4.34 16.82 34.91
CA PHE A 782 3.23 16.09 34.28
C PHE A 782 2.44 15.27 35.31
N GLN A 783 3.14 14.65 36.26
CA GLN A 783 2.50 13.85 37.31
C GLN A 783 1.54 14.68 38.17
N ASP A 784 1.93 15.91 38.52
CA ASP A 784 1.03 16.85 39.20
C ASP A 784 -0.15 17.27 38.31
N ALA A 785 0.09 17.51 37.02
CA ALA A 785 -0.96 17.90 36.09
C ALA A 785 -2.01 16.78 35.95
N ILE A 786 -1.58 15.56 35.65
CA ILE A 786 -2.50 14.43 35.42
C ILE A 786 -3.19 13.98 36.71
N SER A 787 -2.51 13.95 37.86
CA SER A 787 -3.14 13.54 39.12
C SER A 787 -4.19 14.52 39.65
N LYS A 788 -4.02 15.83 39.38
CA LYS A 788 -4.93 16.87 39.88
C LYS A 788 -6.01 17.27 38.88
N HIS A 789 -5.76 17.08 37.58
CA HIS A 789 -6.58 17.63 36.48
C HIS A 789 -6.86 16.64 35.35
N GLY A 790 -6.42 15.40 35.48
CA GLY A 790 -6.64 14.35 34.49
C GLY A 790 -6.87 12.98 35.12
N SER A 791 -6.70 11.93 34.31
CA SER A 791 -6.80 10.54 34.73
C SER A 791 -5.91 9.65 33.87
N GLY A 792 -5.63 8.42 34.32
CA GLY A 792 -4.76 7.47 33.63
C GLY A 792 -3.27 7.85 33.70
N ASP A 793 -2.50 7.40 32.70
CA ASP A 793 -1.05 7.54 32.60
C ASP A 793 -0.63 8.46 31.44
N GLY A 794 -1.62 8.99 30.70
CA GLY A 794 -1.43 9.87 29.55
C GLY A 794 -1.21 9.12 28.24
N CYS A 795 -1.09 9.88 27.16
CA CYS A 795 -0.88 9.37 25.80
C CYS A 795 0.06 10.25 24.98
N GLU A 796 0.31 9.84 23.74
CA GLU A 796 1.05 10.56 22.70
C GLU A 796 0.48 11.94 22.33
N ILE A 797 -0.72 12.28 22.83
CA ILE A 797 -1.32 13.60 22.66
C ILE A 797 -1.01 14.50 23.86
N CYS A 798 -1.37 14.07 25.08
CA CYS A 798 -1.29 14.95 26.24
C CYS A 798 0.12 15.09 26.81
N LYS A 799 0.96 14.05 26.77
CA LYS A 799 2.33 14.10 27.29
C LYS A 799 3.16 15.20 26.60
N PRO A 800 3.31 15.21 25.26
CA PRO A 800 4.08 16.26 24.60
C PRO A 800 3.39 17.64 24.71
N THR A 801 2.07 17.68 24.77
CA THR A 801 1.33 18.94 24.95
C THR A 801 1.63 19.57 26.31
N VAL A 802 1.51 18.83 27.40
CA VAL A 802 1.78 19.33 28.76
C VAL A 802 3.25 19.67 28.92
N ALA A 803 4.16 18.85 28.38
CA ALA A 803 5.58 19.14 28.45
C ALA A 803 5.96 20.41 27.65
N SER A 804 5.30 20.67 26.51
CA SER A 804 5.40 21.94 25.78
C SER A 804 4.89 23.12 26.60
N ILE A 805 3.76 22.97 27.33
CA ILE A 805 3.24 24.01 28.22
C ILE A 805 4.21 24.30 29.36
N LEU A 806 4.73 23.26 30.03
CA LEU A 806 5.70 23.41 31.12
C LEU A 806 6.96 24.14 30.63
N ALA A 807 7.51 23.75 29.48
CA ALA A 807 8.69 24.38 28.92
C ALA A 807 8.45 25.85 28.52
N SER A 808 7.29 26.16 27.91
CA SER A 808 6.95 27.54 27.53
C SER A 808 6.54 28.44 28.71
N THR A 809 6.16 27.86 29.85
CA THR A 809 5.79 28.61 31.07
C THR A 809 7.00 28.82 32.00
N TRP A 810 7.86 27.81 32.12
CA TRP A 810 8.91 27.77 33.15
C TRP A 810 10.33 27.80 32.60
N ASN A 811 10.51 27.63 31.28
CA ASN A 811 11.79 27.54 30.59
C ASN A 811 12.70 26.39 31.09
N GLU A 812 12.09 25.30 31.56
CA GLU A 812 12.83 24.10 31.93
C GLU A 812 13.38 23.39 30.69
N MET A 813 14.59 22.83 30.78
CA MET A 813 15.21 22.12 29.67
C MET A 813 14.36 20.91 29.27
N ILE A 814 14.08 20.75 27.98
CA ILE A 814 13.15 19.72 27.51
C ILE A 814 13.63 18.29 27.85
N VAL A 815 14.95 18.11 27.98
CA VAL A 815 15.61 16.83 28.32
C VAL A 815 15.34 16.37 29.77
N THR A 816 14.85 17.25 30.64
CA THR A 816 14.38 16.85 31.99
C THR A 816 12.98 16.25 31.95
N HIS A 817 12.27 16.39 30.82
CA HIS A 817 10.93 15.89 30.56
C HIS A 817 10.93 14.84 29.44
N ASP A 818 12.04 14.12 29.27
CA ASP A 818 12.37 13.35 28.07
C ASP A 818 11.37 12.24 27.74
N THR A 819 10.79 11.57 28.72
CA THR A 819 9.77 10.52 28.51
C THR A 819 8.37 11.04 28.22
N LEU A 820 8.18 12.36 28.28
CA LEU A 820 6.95 13.04 27.85
C LEU A 820 7.04 13.51 26.39
N GLN A 821 8.24 13.48 25.80
CA GLN A 821 8.54 14.10 24.52
C GLN A 821 8.56 13.08 23.38
N ASP A 822 8.19 13.56 22.20
CA ASP A 822 8.49 12.85 20.96
C ASP A 822 10.00 12.70 20.76
N THR A 823 10.40 11.69 19.97
CA THR A 823 11.79 11.31 19.74
C THR A 823 12.72 12.47 19.39
N ASN A 824 12.24 13.46 18.63
CA ASN A 824 13.05 14.62 18.25
C ASN A 824 13.41 15.52 19.44
N ASP A 825 12.44 15.82 20.30
CA ASP A 825 12.66 16.65 21.49
C ASP A 825 13.34 15.84 22.60
N ARG A 826 13.06 14.53 22.70
CA ARG A 826 13.73 13.61 23.63
C ARG A 826 15.24 13.54 23.42
N PHE A 827 15.70 13.49 22.17
CA PHE A 827 17.12 13.38 21.81
C PHE A 827 17.73 14.67 21.27
N LEU A 828 17.05 15.81 21.43
CA LEU A 828 17.54 17.12 21.01
C LEU A 828 18.10 17.15 19.56
N ALA A 829 17.55 16.33 18.68
CA ALA A 829 18.05 16.11 17.32
C ALA A 829 16.95 15.56 16.42
N ASN A 830 17.02 15.85 15.12
CA ASN A 830 15.97 15.46 14.18
C ASN A 830 16.23 14.03 13.69
N ILE A 831 15.36 13.07 14.01
CA ILE A 831 15.51 11.70 13.56
C ILE A 831 15.38 11.60 12.03
N GLN A 832 16.24 10.80 11.42
CA GLN A 832 16.34 10.50 10.00
C GLN A 832 16.08 9.01 9.75
N ARG A 833 16.14 8.60 8.49
CA ARG A 833 16.08 7.20 8.07
C ARG A 833 17.11 6.34 8.82
N GLY A 834 16.76 5.08 9.12
CA GLY A 834 17.62 4.16 9.87
C GLY A 834 17.84 4.54 11.33
N GLY A 835 17.01 5.45 11.89
CA GLY A 835 17.16 5.89 13.28
C GLY A 835 18.40 6.75 13.56
N LEU A 836 19.05 7.28 12.51
CA LEU A 836 20.13 8.29 12.61
C LEU A 836 19.56 9.68 12.90
N TYR A 837 20.44 10.66 13.13
CA TYR A 837 20.07 12.00 13.55
C TYR A 837 20.80 13.07 12.73
N SER A 838 20.19 14.25 12.66
CA SER A 838 20.81 15.44 12.10
C SER A 838 21.18 16.46 13.17
N VAL A 839 22.35 17.07 13.00
CA VAL A 839 22.96 18.08 13.85
C VAL A 839 23.02 19.38 13.06
N ILE A 840 22.28 20.39 13.51
CA ILE A 840 22.21 21.70 12.86
C ILE A 840 22.60 22.78 13.88
N PRO A 841 23.87 23.21 13.90
CA PRO A 841 24.33 24.30 14.73
C PRO A 841 23.65 25.62 14.39
N ARG A 842 23.50 26.50 15.38
CA ARG A 842 22.96 27.84 15.18
C ARG A 842 23.97 28.71 14.42
N ILE A 843 23.51 29.39 13.38
CA ILE A 843 24.25 30.40 12.61
C ILE A 843 23.34 31.63 12.51
N PRO A 844 23.37 32.55 13.49
CA PRO A 844 22.47 33.70 13.54
C PRO A 844 22.56 34.57 12.29
N GLY A 845 21.41 34.90 11.69
CA GLY A 845 21.35 35.70 10.45
C GLY A 845 22.04 35.06 9.23
N GLY A 846 22.46 33.79 9.32
CA GLY A 846 23.27 33.14 8.30
C GLY A 846 24.73 33.64 8.23
N GLU A 847 25.19 34.41 9.22
CA GLU A 847 26.55 34.95 9.26
C GLU A 847 27.51 33.98 9.96
N ILE A 848 28.56 33.55 9.24
CA ILE A 848 29.55 32.58 9.74
C ILE A 848 30.98 33.03 9.44
N THR A 849 31.86 32.94 10.44
CA THR A 849 33.28 33.23 10.27
C THR A 849 34.01 32.08 9.54
N PRO A 850 35.10 32.34 8.81
CA PRO A 850 35.91 31.29 8.19
C PRO A 850 36.39 30.22 9.18
N LYS A 851 36.78 30.62 10.41
CA LYS A 851 37.19 29.68 11.46
C LYS A 851 36.08 28.68 11.81
N LYS A 852 34.87 29.19 12.06
CA LYS A 852 33.69 28.36 12.37
C LYS A 852 33.30 27.47 11.20
N LEU A 853 33.42 27.97 9.96
CA LEU A 853 33.16 27.17 8.76
C LEU A 853 34.13 25.99 8.62
N MET A 854 35.43 26.20 8.85
CA MET A 854 36.43 25.13 8.87
C MET A 854 36.17 24.12 10.00
N ALA A 855 35.75 24.59 11.18
CA ALA A 855 35.39 23.72 12.29
C ALA A 855 34.23 22.76 11.93
N LEU A 856 33.18 23.27 11.26
CA LEU A 856 32.08 22.42 10.78
C LEU A 856 32.58 21.35 9.80
N GLY A 857 33.46 21.72 8.86
CA GLY A 857 34.06 20.77 7.92
C GLY A 857 34.86 19.67 8.62
N ARG A 858 35.75 20.06 9.55
CA ARG A 858 36.57 19.13 10.36
C ARG A 858 35.72 18.15 11.17
N ILE A 859 34.66 18.66 11.83
CA ILE A 859 33.77 17.83 12.64
C ILE A 859 32.96 16.89 11.74
N ALA A 860 32.42 17.39 10.63
CA ALA A 860 31.68 16.56 9.68
C ALA A 860 32.53 15.41 9.13
N GLU A 861 33.79 15.69 8.76
CA GLU A 861 34.74 14.68 8.30
C GLU A 861 35.05 13.65 9.39
N LYS A 862 35.35 14.08 10.62
CA LYS A 862 35.65 13.19 11.76
C LYS A 862 34.55 12.16 12.03
N TYR A 863 33.28 12.56 11.94
CA TYR A 863 32.13 11.70 12.21
C TYR A 863 31.48 11.14 10.94
N ASN A 864 32.08 11.36 9.76
CA ASN A 864 31.59 10.92 8.46
C ASN A 864 30.13 11.34 8.18
N LEU A 865 29.82 12.62 8.43
CA LEU A 865 28.47 13.19 8.34
C LEU A 865 28.19 13.76 6.95
N TYR A 866 27.01 13.48 6.41
CA TYR A 866 26.51 14.14 5.20
C TYR A 866 26.27 15.62 5.47
N THR A 867 26.71 16.48 4.56
CA THR A 867 26.62 17.94 4.69
C THR A 867 25.70 18.56 3.65
N LYS A 868 24.79 19.43 4.09
CA LYS A 868 23.86 20.15 3.20
C LYS A 868 23.58 21.57 3.66
N ILE A 869 23.69 22.54 2.74
CA ILE A 869 23.22 23.91 2.97
C ILE A 869 21.69 23.92 2.90
N THR A 870 21.06 24.48 3.93
CA THR A 870 19.60 24.56 4.08
C THR A 870 19.06 25.93 3.63
N GLY A 871 17.77 25.98 3.29
CA GLY A 871 17.08 27.24 2.98
C GLY A 871 16.98 28.23 4.14
N GLY A 872 17.34 27.83 5.37
CA GLY A 872 17.44 28.70 6.54
C GLY A 872 18.81 29.35 6.72
N GLN A 873 19.70 29.29 5.71
CA GLN A 873 21.08 29.79 5.78
C GLN A 873 21.91 29.09 6.87
N ARG A 874 21.72 27.77 7.00
CA ARG A 874 22.47 26.90 7.93
C ARG A 874 23.05 25.69 7.23
N ILE A 875 24.01 25.04 7.87
CA ILE A 875 24.62 23.77 7.43
C ILE A 875 24.03 22.64 8.27
N ASP A 876 23.48 21.64 7.59
CA ASP A 876 22.95 20.41 8.18
C ASP A 876 23.99 19.30 8.10
N LEU A 877 24.26 18.66 9.25
CA LEU A 877 25.19 17.53 9.39
C LEU A 877 24.36 16.28 9.72
N LEU A 878 24.14 15.40 8.73
CA LEU A 878 23.27 14.24 8.85
C LEU A 878 24.06 12.93 8.99
N GLY A 879 23.46 11.96 9.70
CA GLY A 879 24.02 10.61 9.83
C GLY A 879 24.61 10.29 11.20
N ALA A 880 24.45 11.18 12.19
CA ALA A 880 24.92 10.94 13.54
C ALA A 880 24.10 9.83 14.24
N ARG A 881 24.76 8.93 14.95
CA ARG A 881 24.11 7.99 15.86
C ARG A 881 23.79 8.67 17.19
N VAL A 882 22.76 8.18 17.90
CA VAL A 882 22.29 8.80 19.17
C VAL A 882 23.41 8.98 20.20
N ASN A 883 24.29 7.98 20.32
CA ASN A 883 25.42 7.98 21.24
C ASN A 883 26.55 8.95 20.83
N GLN A 884 26.64 9.31 19.56
CA GLN A 884 27.62 10.28 19.05
C GLN A 884 27.17 11.72 19.25
N LEU A 885 25.87 11.97 19.49
CA LEU A 885 25.35 13.34 19.57
C LEU A 885 26.05 14.17 20.67
N PRO A 886 26.24 13.69 21.92
CA PRO A 886 26.96 14.47 22.92
C PRO A 886 28.40 14.79 22.53
N ASP A 887 29.12 13.86 21.90
CA ASP A 887 30.52 14.06 21.45
C ASP A 887 30.61 15.12 20.35
N ILE A 888 29.72 15.05 19.36
CA ILE A 888 29.65 16.03 18.27
C ILE A 888 29.36 17.43 18.83
N TRP A 889 28.39 17.53 19.76
CA TRP A 889 28.02 18.81 20.37
C TRP A 889 29.09 19.37 21.30
N GLU A 890 29.83 18.53 22.02
CA GLU A 890 30.96 18.96 22.84
C GLU A 890 32.02 19.69 21.99
N GLU A 891 32.38 19.15 20.82
CA GLU A 891 33.29 19.82 19.89
C GLU A 891 32.71 21.09 19.28
N LEU A 892 31.43 21.08 18.89
CA LEU A 892 30.77 22.26 18.34
C LEU A 892 30.70 23.40 19.36
N ILE A 893 30.39 23.09 20.61
CA ILE A 893 30.33 24.07 21.71
C ILE A 893 31.71 24.64 22.01
N ALA A 894 32.77 23.81 21.96
CA ALA A 894 34.14 24.28 22.12
C ALA A 894 34.54 25.31 21.03
N GLU A 895 33.96 25.22 19.84
CA GLU A 895 34.14 26.18 18.73
C GLU A 895 33.16 27.36 18.78
N GLY A 896 32.32 27.43 19.82
CA GLY A 896 31.38 28.51 20.09
C GLY A 896 30.06 28.42 19.32
N PHE A 897 29.62 27.22 18.95
CA PHE A 897 28.28 26.97 18.42
C PHE A 897 27.26 26.69 19.53
N GLU A 898 26.00 26.95 19.23
CA GLU A 898 24.85 26.61 20.10
C GLU A 898 23.83 25.75 19.36
N SER A 899 22.88 25.18 20.11
CA SER A 899 21.72 24.47 19.58
C SER A 899 20.93 25.34 18.59
N GLY A 900 20.82 24.87 17.35
CA GLY A 900 19.93 25.48 16.35
C GLY A 900 18.44 25.17 16.57
N HIS A 901 18.10 24.30 17.54
CA HIS A 901 16.74 23.83 17.84
C HIS A 901 15.96 23.33 16.61
N ALA A 902 16.67 22.85 15.58
CA ALA A 902 16.08 22.47 14.30
C ALA A 902 15.15 21.24 14.41
N TYR A 903 15.27 20.49 15.50
CA TYR A 903 14.45 19.33 15.85
C TYR A 903 13.12 19.72 16.50
N GLY A 904 13.12 20.75 17.34
CA GLY A 904 12.01 21.06 18.24
C GLY A 904 10.87 21.87 17.63
N LYS A 905 9.77 21.95 18.37
CA LYS A 905 8.70 22.95 18.17
C LYS A 905 9.11 24.26 18.85
N ALA A 906 10.08 24.91 18.22
CA ALA A 906 10.69 26.15 18.69
C ALA A 906 10.99 27.10 17.52
N LEU A 907 11.54 28.30 17.79
CA LEU A 907 12.13 29.12 16.75
C LEU A 907 13.33 28.39 16.12
N ARG A 908 13.18 28.02 14.84
CA ARG A 908 14.18 27.25 14.11
C ARG A 908 15.17 28.09 13.35
N THR A 909 14.80 29.25 12.82
CA THR A 909 15.70 30.06 11.97
C THR A 909 15.19 31.48 11.82
N VAL A 910 16.11 32.43 11.68
CA VAL A 910 15.84 33.79 11.19
C VAL A 910 16.70 34.02 9.95
N LYS A 911 16.09 33.96 8.76
CA LYS A 911 16.79 34.18 7.49
C LYS A 911 17.01 35.68 7.29
N SER A 912 18.16 36.12 6.81
CA SER A 912 18.39 37.52 6.43
C SER A 912 19.05 37.67 5.08
N CYS A 913 18.73 38.75 4.39
CA CYS A 913 19.57 39.21 3.30
C CYS A 913 20.73 40.06 3.87
N VAL A 914 21.71 40.38 3.01
CA VAL A 914 22.90 41.13 3.40
C VAL A 914 22.64 42.62 3.74
N GLY A 915 21.39 43.09 3.65
CA GLY A 915 20.96 44.41 4.11
C GLY A 915 21.70 45.59 3.47
N SER A 916 21.63 46.76 4.11
CA SER A 916 22.41 47.95 3.74
C SER A 916 23.92 47.77 3.93
N THR A 917 24.35 46.71 4.64
CA THR A 917 25.76 46.36 4.84
C THR A 917 26.46 46.04 3.52
N TRP A 918 25.77 45.43 2.55
CA TRP A 918 26.36 45.06 1.25
C TRP A 918 25.45 45.31 0.03
N CYS A 919 24.13 45.19 0.19
CA CYS A 919 23.22 45.31 -0.95
C CYS A 919 23.05 46.79 -1.30
N ARG A 920 23.29 47.15 -2.57
CA ARG A 920 23.04 48.51 -3.09
C ARG A 920 21.59 49.01 -2.95
N TYR A 921 20.65 48.10 -2.70
CA TYR A 921 19.23 48.40 -2.47
C TYR A 921 18.82 48.25 -1.00
N GLY A 922 19.75 47.88 -0.12
CA GLY A 922 19.48 47.75 1.30
C GLY A 922 19.18 49.12 1.91
N VAL A 923 18.03 49.22 2.56
CA VAL A 923 17.57 50.43 3.25
C VAL A 923 18.05 50.41 4.70
N GLN A 924 18.00 49.25 5.35
CA GLN A 924 18.45 49.05 6.74
C GLN A 924 19.32 47.81 6.91
N ASP A 925 20.01 47.74 8.05
CA ASP A 925 20.87 46.62 8.43
C ASP A 925 20.02 45.44 8.91
N SER A 926 19.57 44.63 7.95
CA SER A 926 18.81 43.42 8.24
C SER A 926 19.62 42.32 8.91
N VAL A 927 20.94 42.32 8.79
CA VAL A 927 21.79 41.25 9.37
C VAL A 927 21.85 41.43 10.88
N SER A 928 22.22 42.61 11.35
CA SER A 928 22.25 42.90 12.79
C SER A 928 20.88 42.72 13.44
N PHE A 929 19.80 43.15 12.77
CA PHE A 929 18.45 42.99 13.31
C PHE A 929 18.01 41.52 13.31
N ALA A 930 18.34 40.73 12.29
CA ALA A 930 18.09 39.29 12.29
C ALA A 930 18.83 38.54 13.40
N ILE A 931 20.09 38.90 13.66
CA ILE A 931 20.87 38.34 14.77
C ILE A 931 20.18 38.67 16.09
N ARG A 932 19.78 39.93 16.31
CA ARG A 932 19.03 40.34 17.53
C ARG A 932 17.74 39.54 17.70
N VAL A 933 16.95 39.38 16.64
CA VAL A 933 15.69 38.61 16.66
C VAL A 933 15.98 37.14 16.96
N GLU A 934 16.99 36.54 16.32
CA GLU A 934 17.33 35.14 16.53
C GLU A 934 17.84 34.88 17.95
N GLU A 935 18.67 35.77 18.48
CA GLU A 935 19.23 35.69 19.82
C GLU A 935 18.19 35.94 20.92
N ARG A 936 17.20 36.81 20.67
CA ARG A 936 16.11 37.03 21.61
C ARG A 936 15.20 35.81 21.72
N TYR A 937 14.79 35.23 20.60
CA TYR A 937 13.77 34.18 20.58
C TYR A 937 14.35 32.75 20.51
N ARG A 938 15.67 32.57 20.64
CA ARG A 938 16.29 31.25 20.72
C ARG A 938 15.74 30.48 21.93
N GLY A 939 15.47 29.20 21.74
CA GLY A 939 14.92 28.34 22.79
C GLY A 939 13.41 28.50 23.06
N LEU A 940 12.74 29.52 22.51
CA LEU A 940 11.30 29.72 22.69
C LEU A 940 10.52 28.49 22.22
N ARG A 941 9.90 27.78 23.17
CA ARG A 941 9.02 26.63 22.89
C ARG A 941 7.62 27.10 22.56
N ALA A 942 7.01 26.47 21.57
CA ALA A 942 5.73 26.88 21.03
C ALA A 942 4.86 25.68 20.61
N PRO A 943 3.54 25.87 20.41
CA PRO A 943 2.64 24.81 19.93
C PRO A 943 3.12 24.13 18.65
N HIS A 944 3.84 24.87 17.78
CA HIS A 944 4.50 24.34 16.61
C HIS A 944 5.84 25.03 16.33
N LYS A 945 6.65 24.51 15.39
CA LYS A 945 7.89 25.15 14.91
C LYS A 945 7.61 26.52 14.30
N ILE A 946 8.49 27.48 14.57
CA ILE A 946 8.42 28.87 14.11
C ILE A 946 9.64 29.15 13.23
N LYS A 947 9.44 29.89 12.15
CA LYS A 947 10.49 30.45 11.29
C LYS A 947 10.27 31.95 11.15
N SER A 948 11.36 32.69 11.00
CA SER A 948 11.32 34.12 10.71
C SER A 948 12.30 34.51 9.62
N ALA A 949 12.15 35.73 9.11
CA ALA A 949 13.16 36.37 8.29
C ALA A 949 13.11 37.89 8.38
N VAL A 950 14.26 38.52 8.15
CA VAL A 950 14.43 39.98 8.10
C VAL A 950 15.01 40.37 6.74
N SER A 951 14.26 41.19 6.00
CA SER A 951 14.69 41.73 4.71
C SER A 951 15.06 43.20 4.84
N GLY A 952 16.25 43.57 4.37
CA GLY A 952 16.73 44.96 4.41
C GLY A 952 16.09 45.91 3.41
N CYS A 953 15.14 45.45 2.57
CA CYS A 953 14.30 46.30 1.72
C CYS A 953 13.09 45.52 1.19
N THR A 954 12.18 46.22 0.50
CA THR A 954 10.93 45.68 -0.08
C THR A 954 11.12 44.66 -1.20
N ARG A 955 12.34 44.47 -1.73
CA ARG A 955 12.67 43.36 -2.63
C ARG A 955 12.66 42.00 -1.95
N GLU A 956 12.67 41.99 -0.62
CA GLU A 956 12.28 40.83 0.17
C GLU A 956 13.13 39.57 -0.05
N CYS A 957 14.42 39.69 -0.36
CA CYS A 957 15.28 38.53 -0.65
C CYS A 957 15.34 37.46 0.46
N ALA A 958 14.91 37.78 1.69
CA ALA A 958 14.85 36.83 2.80
C ALA A 958 13.53 36.03 2.87
N GLU A 959 12.56 36.30 2.00
CA GLU A 959 11.22 35.66 1.98
C GLU A 959 10.45 35.81 3.31
N ALA A 960 10.58 36.96 3.97
CA ALA A 960 9.88 37.35 5.20
C ALA A 960 8.38 37.07 5.21
N GLN A 961 7.65 37.33 4.12
CA GLN A 961 6.19 37.12 4.09
C GLN A 961 5.81 35.63 4.04
N SER A 962 6.75 34.73 3.74
CA SER A 962 6.50 33.27 3.79
C SER A 962 6.72 32.65 5.17
N LYS A 963 7.14 33.44 6.16
CA LYS A 963 7.53 32.96 7.49
C LYS A 963 6.43 33.17 8.51
N ASP A 964 6.51 32.47 9.65
CA ASP A 964 5.51 32.58 10.71
C ASP A 964 5.46 34.01 11.29
N PHE A 965 6.58 34.75 11.23
CA PHE A 965 6.62 36.22 11.26
C PHE A 965 7.81 36.74 10.44
N GLY A 966 7.64 37.87 9.77
CA GLY A 966 8.62 38.47 8.87
C GLY A 966 8.76 39.96 9.11
N ILE A 967 9.96 40.48 8.88
CA ILE A 967 10.28 41.91 9.07
C ILE A 967 10.89 42.44 7.77
N ILE A 968 10.35 43.54 7.25
CA ILE A 968 10.81 44.16 6.01
C ILE A 968 11.13 45.62 6.27
N ALA A 969 12.35 46.05 5.94
CA ALA A 969 12.79 47.42 6.12
C ALA A 969 12.05 48.39 5.18
N THR A 970 11.74 49.55 5.72
CA THR A 970 11.27 50.74 5.00
C THR A 970 12.22 51.91 5.26
N GLU A 971 12.00 53.04 4.59
CA GLU A 971 12.76 54.28 4.84
C GLU A 971 12.51 54.85 6.24
N ASN A 972 11.36 54.52 6.86
CA ASN A 972 10.92 55.09 8.13
C ASN A 972 11.02 54.12 9.31
N GLY A 973 11.38 52.84 9.08
CA GLY A 973 11.41 51.82 10.11
C GLY A 973 11.22 50.41 9.54
N TRP A 974 10.38 49.62 10.19
CA TRP A 974 10.11 48.23 9.82
C TRP A 974 8.62 47.99 9.62
N ASN A 975 8.30 47.21 8.59
CA ASN A 975 7.01 46.55 8.47
C ASN A 975 7.11 45.15 9.08
N VAL A 976 6.20 44.83 10.00
CA VAL A 976 6.11 43.52 10.66
C VAL A 976 4.91 42.77 10.10
N TYR A 977 5.17 41.57 9.59
CA TYR A 977 4.18 40.65 9.06
C TYR A 977 4.10 39.40 9.93
N VAL A 978 2.92 38.82 10.11
CA VAL A 978 2.69 37.63 10.95
C VAL A 978 1.83 36.57 10.26
N CYS A 979 1.94 35.33 10.74
CA CYS A 979 1.07 34.21 10.34
C CYS A 979 1.26 33.69 8.90
N GLY A 980 2.45 33.85 8.30
CA GLY A 980 2.79 33.22 7.01
C GLY A 980 3.17 31.74 7.13
N ASN A 981 3.23 31.04 5.98
CA ASN A 981 3.58 29.62 5.92
C ASN A 981 4.25 29.25 4.59
N GLY A 982 5.47 28.71 4.62
CA GLY A 982 6.15 28.09 3.46
C GLY A 982 6.08 26.56 3.44
N GLY A 983 4.88 25.98 3.62
CA GLY A 983 4.64 24.53 3.71
C GLY A 983 3.70 23.98 2.63
N MET A 984 3.04 22.84 2.89
CA MET A 984 2.13 22.18 1.92
C MET A 984 1.01 23.09 1.39
N LYS A 985 0.53 24.02 2.23
CA LYS A 985 -0.38 25.10 1.86
C LYS A 985 0.34 26.43 2.06
N PRO A 986 1.09 26.92 1.06
CA PRO A 986 1.81 28.17 1.19
C PRO A 986 0.81 29.33 1.41
N ARG A 987 1.17 30.25 2.31
CA ARG A 987 0.34 31.41 2.68
C ARG A 987 1.26 32.58 2.97
N HIS A 988 0.96 33.75 2.42
CA HIS A 988 1.66 34.98 2.82
C HIS A 988 1.21 35.42 4.22
N ALA A 989 2.13 36.06 4.94
CA ALA A 989 1.89 36.67 6.24
C ALA A 989 1.08 37.98 6.08
N ASP A 990 0.24 38.27 7.06
CA ASP A 990 -0.55 39.49 7.11
C ASP A 990 0.23 40.63 7.77
N LEU A 991 0.03 41.86 7.29
CA LEU A 991 0.67 43.04 7.86
C LEU A 991 0.10 43.34 9.26
N LEU A 992 0.97 43.31 10.28
CA LEU A 992 0.64 43.65 11.65
C LEU A 992 0.77 45.15 11.92
N ALA A 993 1.93 45.72 11.57
CA ALA A 993 2.26 47.12 11.78
C ALA A 993 3.28 47.59 10.73
N SER A 994 3.26 48.87 10.41
CA SER A 994 4.12 49.48 9.39
C SER A 994 4.93 50.66 9.92
N ASP A 995 6.13 50.86 9.36
CA ASP A 995 7.00 52.00 9.64
C ASP A 995 7.30 52.23 11.14
N ILE A 996 7.52 51.14 11.88
CA ILE A 996 7.81 51.19 13.32
C ILE A 996 9.31 51.03 13.61
N ASP A 997 9.77 51.61 14.72
CA ASP A 997 11.16 51.48 15.18
C ASP A 997 11.48 50.06 15.71
N ASP A 998 12.77 49.76 15.86
CA ASP A 998 13.30 48.48 16.33
C ASP A 998 12.67 47.99 17.65
N GLU A 999 12.51 48.88 18.64
CA GLU A 999 12.00 48.52 19.96
C GLU A 999 10.50 48.23 19.93
N THR A 1000 9.75 49.03 19.17
CA THR A 1000 8.32 48.79 18.93
C THR A 1000 8.10 47.48 18.16
N ALA A 1001 8.93 47.19 17.15
CA ALA A 1001 8.86 45.93 16.40
C ALA A 1001 9.10 44.72 17.30
N ILE A 1002 10.13 44.77 18.17
CA ILE A 1002 10.40 43.71 19.13
C ILE A 1002 9.23 43.53 20.11
N ARG A 1003 8.69 44.60 20.68
CA ARG A 1003 7.53 44.52 21.59
C ARG A 1003 6.30 43.87 20.95
N TYR A 1004 5.98 44.22 19.71
CA TYR A 1004 4.84 43.61 19.01
C TYR A 1004 5.06 42.14 18.71
N ILE A 1005 6.29 41.74 18.37
CA ILE A 1005 6.64 40.33 18.16
C ILE A 1005 6.60 39.55 19.49
N ASP A 1006 7.11 40.10 20.60
CA ASP A 1006 7.02 39.49 21.94
C ASP A 1006 5.56 39.17 22.28
N ARG A 1007 4.67 40.17 22.12
CA ARG A 1007 3.23 40.05 22.40
C ARG A 1007 2.57 39.02 21.50
N PHE A 1008 2.82 39.07 20.19
CA PHE A 1008 2.30 38.12 19.22
C PHE A 1008 2.70 36.68 19.56
N LEU A 1009 3.99 36.43 19.78
CA LEU A 1009 4.51 35.11 20.07
C LEU A 1009 3.93 34.56 21.37
N MET A 1010 3.89 35.35 22.45
CA MET A 1010 3.33 34.89 23.71
C MET A 1010 1.82 34.69 23.64
N TYR A 1011 1.09 35.55 22.93
CA TYR A 1011 -0.35 35.37 22.73
C TYR A 1011 -0.65 34.08 21.95
N TYR A 1012 0.09 33.81 20.88
CA TYR A 1012 0.02 32.56 20.13
C TYR A 1012 0.35 31.33 21.01
N VAL A 1013 1.42 31.39 21.81
CA VAL A 1013 1.84 30.28 22.70
C VAL A 1013 0.74 29.93 23.71
N ARG A 1014 0.03 30.93 24.23
CA ARG A 1014 -1.07 30.76 25.21
C ARG A 1014 -2.34 30.22 24.57
N THR A 1015 -2.72 30.72 23.41
CA THR A 1015 -4.09 30.54 22.87
C THR A 1015 -4.20 29.47 21.79
N ALA A 1016 -3.13 29.16 21.06
CA ALA A 1016 -3.22 28.18 19.99
C ALA A 1016 -3.35 26.74 20.51
N ASP A 1017 -4.06 25.90 19.75
CA ASP A 1017 -4.16 24.47 20.05
C ASP A 1017 -2.85 23.73 19.72
N LYS A 1018 -2.71 22.49 20.20
CA LYS A 1018 -1.55 21.62 19.98
C LYS A 1018 -1.23 21.50 18.49
N LEU A 1019 0.06 21.48 18.14
CA LEU A 1019 0.56 21.29 16.77
C LEU A 1019 0.00 22.25 15.72
N THR A 1020 -0.56 23.40 16.12
CA THR A 1020 -1.19 24.38 15.22
C THR A 1020 -0.16 25.40 14.75
N ARG A 1021 -0.03 25.63 13.42
CA ARG A 1021 0.80 26.72 12.85
C ARG A 1021 0.16 28.08 13.11
N THR A 1022 0.96 29.14 13.16
CA THR A 1022 0.46 30.52 13.35
C THR A 1022 -0.57 30.92 12.29
N SER A 1023 -0.38 30.50 11.04
CA SER A 1023 -1.36 30.72 9.95
C SER A 1023 -2.73 30.13 10.26
N VAL A 1024 -2.78 28.85 10.62
CA VAL A 1024 -4.03 28.13 10.93
C VAL A 1024 -4.67 28.64 12.21
N TRP A 1025 -3.85 29.06 13.18
CA TRP A 1025 -4.33 29.69 14.40
C TRP A 1025 -5.02 31.02 14.10
N LEU A 1026 -4.43 31.87 13.23
CA LEU A 1026 -5.04 33.14 12.84
C LEU A 1026 -6.36 32.93 12.10
N ASP A 1027 -6.43 31.95 11.19
CA ASP A 1027 -7.63 31.63 10.43
C ASP A 1027 -8.79 31.16 11.34
N LYS A 1028 -8.48 30.63 12.54
CA LYS A 1028 -9.45 30.19 13.56
C LYS A 1028 -9.71 31.24 14.64
N LEU A 1029 -8.96 32.33 14.67
CA LEU A 1029 -9.11 33.37 15.69
C LEU A 1029 -10.29 34.25 15.30
N ASP A 1030 -11.28 34.38 16.18
CA ASP A 1030 -12.44 35.25 15.95
C ASP A 1030 -11.99 36.70 15.70
N GLY A 1031 -12.42 37.28 14.57
CA GLY A 1031 -11.99 38.60 14.11
C GLY A 1031 -10.60 38.65 13.46
N GLY A 1032 -9.90 37.51 13.36
CA GLY A 1032 -8.67 37.33 12.60
C GLY A 1032 -7.56 38.33 12.93
N ILE A 1033 -6.95 38.92 11.90
CA ILE A 1033 -5.85 39.88 12.04
C ILE A 1033 -6.25 41.16 12.77
N GLU A 1034 -7.49 41.61 12.63
CA GLU A 1034 -7.95 42.85 13.27
C GLU A 1034 -8.12 42.65 14.79
N HIS A 1035 -8.67 41.51 15.21
CA HIS A 1035 -8.68 41.16 16.64
C HIS A 1035 -7.26 41.00 17.17
N LEU A 1036 -6.36 40.36 16.43
CA LEU A 1036 -4.96 40.22 16.84
C LEU A 1036 -4.29 41.59 17.04
N LYS A 1037 -4.45 42.53 16.10
CA LYS A 1037 -3.95 43.91 16.24
C LYS A 1037 -4.52 44.58 17.48
N ASP A 1038 -5.81 44.44 17.73
CA ASP A 1038 -6.45 45.06 18.89
C ASP A 1038 -5.86 44.55 20.21
N VAL A 1039 -5.58 43.24 20.31
CA VAL A 1039 -4.94 42.65 21.50
C VAL A 1039 -3.47 43.07 21.63
N VAL A 1040 -2.67 42.98 20.56
CA VAL A 1040 -1.21 43.15 20.65
C VAL A 1040 -0.73 44.58 20.48
N ILE A 1041 -1.53 45.47 19.90
CA ILE A 1041 -1.21 46.89 19.70
C ILE A 1041 -2.00 47.76 20.67
N ASN A 1042 -3.33 47.63 20.68
CA ASN A 1042 -4.21 48.48 21.48
C ASN A 1042 -4.40 47.99 22.93
N ASP A 1043 -3.89 46.79 23.25
CA ASP A 1043 -3.99 46.17 24.57
C ASP A 1043 -5.44 46.04 25.07
N SER A 1044 -6.38 45.67 24.19
CA SER A 1044 -7.80 45.62 24.53
C SER A 1044 -8.17 44.63 25.64
N LEU A 1045 -7.29 43.66 25.92
CA LEU A 1045 -7.41 42.69 27.02
C LEU A 1045 -6.59 43.06 28.27
N GLY A 1046 -5.77 44.11 28.24
CA GLY A 1046 -4.88 44.49 29.34
C GLY A 1046 -3.78 43.47 29.64
N LEU A 1047 -3.35 42.69 28.64
CA LEU A 1047 -2.40 41.58 28.80
C LEU A 1047 -0.97 41.94 28.34
N CYS A 1048 -0.77 43.04 27.60
CA CYS A 1048 0.49 43.31 26.91
C CYS A 1048 1.71 43.35 27.84
N ALA A 1049 1.60 44.05 28.97
CA ALA A 1049 2.70 44.14 29.94
C ALA A 1049 3.07 42.77 30.54
N GLU A 1050 2.08 41.90 30.70
CA GLU A 1050 2.27 40.53 31.19
C GLU A 1050 2.91 39.62 30.13
N LEU A 1051 2.48 39.75 28.87
CA LEU A 1051 3.07 39.03 27.73
C LEU A 1051 4.55 39.41 27.54
N GLU A 1052 4.87 40.69 27.61
CA GLU A 1052 6.26 41.19 27.53
C GLU A 1052 7.10 40.68 28.70
N LYS A 1053 6.57 40.69 29.92
CA LYS A 1053 7.26 40.18 31.11
C LYS A 1053 7.54 38.68 31.00
N ASP A 1054 6.57 37.90 30.54
CA ASP A 1054 6.74 36.46 30.36
C ASP A 1054 7.77 36.16 29.27
N MET A 1055 7.75 36.88 28.14
CA MET A 1055 8.79 36.74 27.11
C MET A 1055 10.17 37.09 27.69
N GLN A 1056 10.28 38.21 28.41
CA GLN A 1056 11.55 38.63 29.00
C GLN A 1056 12.10 37.59 29.99
N TYR A 1057 11.24 36.93 30.78
CA TYR A 1057 11.66 35.81 31.62
C TYR A 1057 12.27 34.66 30.79
N LEU A 1058 11.68 34.30 29.65
CA LEU A 1058 12.24 33.26 28.77
C LEU A 1058 13.58 33.67 28.17
N VAL A 1059 13.73 34.95 27.79
CA VAL A 1059 15.00 35.51 27.30
C VAL A 1059 16.09 35.46 28.37
N ASP A 1060 15.77 35.94 29.59
CA ASP A 1060 16.71 36.05 30.70
C ASP A 1060 17.17 34.69 31.24
N THR A 1061 16.35 33.66 31.08
CA THR A 1061 16.61 32.31 31.60
C THR A 1061 17.05 31.30 30.53
N TYR A 1062 17.27 31.73 29.29
CA TYR A 1062 17.74 30.84 28.23
C TYR A 1062 19.07 30.17 28.59
N ALA A 1063 19.11 28.85 28.41
CA ALA A 1063 20.32 28.04 28.46
C ALA A 1063 20.38 27.10 27.26
N CYS A 1064 21.57 26.90 26.70
CA CYS A 1064 21.77 25.95 25.60
C CYS A 1064 21.63 24.51 26.12
N GLU A 1065 20.60 23.80 25.66
CA GLU A 1065 20.29 22.43 26.12
C GLU A 1065 21.44 21.45 25.86
N TRP A 1066 22.12 21.57 24.71
CA TRP A 1066 23.28 20.72 24.40
C TRP A 1066 24.48 20.98 25.31
N LYS A 1067 24.67 22.23 25.74
CA LYS A 1067 25.68 22.55 26.76
C LYS A 1067 25.33 21.91 28.10
N GLY A 1068 24.06 22.01 28.50
CA GLY A 1068 23.55 21.33 29.69
C GLY A 1068 23.75 19.80 29.64
N VAL A 1069 23.52 19.17 28.49
CA VAL A 1069 23.76 17.73 28.29
C VAL A 1069 25.25 17.38 28.38
N VAL A 1070 26.13 18.14 27.72
CA VAL A 1070 27.57 17.86 27.68
C VAL A 1070 28.21 18.02 29.06
N GLU A 1071 27.80 19.04 29.82
CA GLU A 1071 28.36 19.35 31.14
C GLU A 1071 27.76 18.50 32.28
N ASN A 1072 26.65 17.76 32.04
CA ASN A 1072 25.98 16.94 33.05
C ASN A 1072 26.04 15.44 32.70
N PRO A 1073 26.81 14.63 33.46
CA PRO A 1073 26.94 13.19 33.22
C PRO A 1073 25.62 12.41 33.22
N GLU A 1074 24.65 12.78 34.06
CA GLU A 1074 23.34 12.10 34.13
C GLU A 1074 22.51 12.38 32.89
N MET A 1075 22.52 13.61 32.38
CA MET A 1075 21.83 13.97 31.12
C MET A 1075 22.52 13.33 29.92
N ARG A 1076 23.86 13.30 29.91
CA ARG A 1076 24.64 12.64 28.87
C ARG A 1076 24.35 11.14 28.77
N ALA A 1077 24.14 10.47 29.90
CA ALA A 1077 23.82 9.04 29.95
C ALA A 1077 22.48 8.66 29.28
N LYS A 1078 21.58 9.63 29.04
CA LYS A 1078 20.30 9.44 28.33
C LYS A 1078 20.46 9.19 26.83
N PHE A 1079 21.63 9.45 26.26
CA PHE A 1079 21.93 9.32 24.82
C PHE A 1079 22.54 7.96 24.46
N ARG A 1080 22.50 6.99 25.37
CA ARG A 1080 22.89 5.60 25.08
C ARG A 1080 21.86 4.95 24.13
N HIS A 1081 22.34 4.05 23.26
CA HIS A 1081 21.45 3.27 22.38
C HIS A 1081 20.96 1.99 23.06
N TYR A 1082 21.85 1.25 23.73
CA TYR A 1082 21.53 0.02 24.47
C TYR A 1082 21.63 0.22 25.99
N ALA A 1083 20.76 -0.46 26.74
CA ALA A 1083 20.84 -0.53 28.20
C ALA A 1083 21.98 -1.44 28.68
N ASN A 1084 22.21 -2.57 27.99
CA ASN A 1084 23.14 -3.62 28.39
C ASN A 1084 24.45 -3.65 27.58
N SER A 1085 24.67 -2.69 26.68
CA SER A 1085 25.86 -2.62 25.83
C SER A 1085 26.33 -1.18 25.62
N GLY A 1086 27.63 -0.97 25.51
CA GLY A 1086 28.24 0.31 25.13
C GLY A 1086 28.39 0.51 23.62
N SER A 1087 28.02 -0.48 22.80
CA SER A 1087 28.12 -0.39 21.34
C SER A 1087 27.11 0.58 20.74
N GLY A 1088 27.44 1.13 19.56
CA GLY A 1088 26.47 1.88 18.75
C GLY A 1088 25.46 0.95 18.08
N ASP A 1089 24.54 1.55 17.32
CA ASP A 1089 23.70 0.80 16.37
C ASP A 1089 24.51 0.51 15.11
N ASP A 1090 24.83 -0.76 14.88
CA ASP A 1090 25.54 -1.25 13.70
C ASP A 1090 24.58 -1.93 12.69
N THR A 1091 23.26 -1.82 12.90
CA THR A 1091 22.25 -2.37 11.99
C THR A 1091 21.88 -1.42 10.85
N VAL A 1092 22.36 -0.17 10.89
CA VAL A 1092 22.06 0.84 9.88
C VAL A 1092 22.94 0.67 8.65
N GLU A 1093 22.31 0.39 7.50
CA GLU A 1093 22.98 0.29 6.21
C GLU A 1093 23.28 1.68 5.65
N LEU A 1094 24.55 1.94 5.35
CA LEU A 1094 25.04 3.21 4.81
C LEU A 1094 25.61 2.98 3.41
N ILE A 1095 25.29 3.88 2.48
CA ILE A 1095 25.76 3.85 1.09
C ILE A 1095 26.47 5.17 0.74
N ASP A 1096 27.44 5.10 -0.17
CA ASP A 1096 28.05 6.28 -0.78
C ASP A 1096 27.17 6.78 -1.92
N GLU A 1097 26.78 8.06 -1.85
CA GLU A 1097 26.09 8.74 -2.93
C GLU A 1097 26.64 10.15 -3.10
N ARG A 1098 27.20 10.43 -4.28
CA ARG A 1098 27.84 11.73 -4.61
C ARG A 1098 29.02 12.08 -3.68
N GLY A 1099 29.79 11.08 -3.25
CA GLY A 1099 30.95 11.27 -2.38
C GLY A 1099 30.58 11.68 -0.95
N GLN A 1100 29.35 11.38 -0.52
CA GLN A 1100 28.88 11.55 0.85
C GLN A 1100 28.08 10.31 1.25
N ILE A 1101 28.08 9.99 2.54
CA ILE A 1101 27.40 8.80 3.05
C ILE A 1101 25.95 9.13 3.42
N ARG A 1102 25.00 8.29 3.00
CA ARG A 1102 23.60 8.35 3.43
C ARG A 1102 23.08 6.96 3.82
N PRO A 1103 22.00 6.86 4.60
CA PRO A 1103 21.29 5.60 4.77
C PRO A 1103 20.83 5.03 3.43
N ALA A 1104 20.87 3.70 3.30
CA ALA A 1104 20.27 3.00 2.17
C ALA A 1104 18.79 3.35 2.00
N ASP A 1105 18.23 3.09 0.82
CA ASP A 1105 16.81 3.32 0.59
C ASP A 1105 15.93 2.38 1.42
N TRP A 1106 14.74 2.88 1.78
CA TRP A 1106 13.73 2.01 2.37
C TRP A 1106 13.48 0.86 1.39
N ARG A 1107 13.29 -0.34 1.93
CA ARG A 1107 12.77 -1.45 1.13
C ARG A 1107 11.47 -0.97 0.48
N LYS A 1108 11.29 -1.24 -0.81
CA LYS A 1108 9.98 -1.06 -1.45
C LYS A 1108 8.97 -1.89 -0.63
N ASP A 1109 7.75 -1.38 -0.47
CA ASP A 1109 6.74 -1.99 0.42
C ASP A 1109 6.37 -3.45 -0.02
N ASP A 1110 6.86 -3.93 -1.17
CA ASP A 1110 6.80 -5.31 -1.71
C ASP A 1110 7.31 -6.41 -0.77
N ASP A 1111 8.16 -6.10 0.22
CA ASP A 1111 8.62 -7.08 1.21
C ASP A 1111 7.58 -7.31 2.34
N SER A 1112 6.42 -6.66 2.29
CA SER A 1112 5.35 -6.80 3.28
C SER A 1112 4.24 -7.73 2.79
N GLU A 1113 4.51 -9.04 2.79
CA GLU A 1113 3.47 -9.94 3.26
C GLU A 1113 2.95 -9.36 4.58
N ALA A 1114 1.65 -9.12 4.67
CA ALA A 1114 0.98 -8.75 5.90
C ALA A 1114 1.12 -9.89 6.90
N GLN A 1115 2.31 -10.01 7.51
CA GLN A 1115 2.59 -10.96 8.56
C GLN A 1115 1.79 -10.49 9.78
N GLY A 1116 0.58 -11.04 9.92
CA GLY A 1116 0.00 -11.25 11.24
C GLY A 1116 1.01 -11.98 12.12
N ARG A 1117 0.92 -11.83 13.45
CA ARG A 1117 1.87 -12.40 14.43
C ARG A 1117 2.44 -13.74 13.95
N VAL A 1118 3.70 -13.75 13.52
CA VAL A 1118 4.41 -14.99 13.18
C VAL A 1118 4.46 -15.79 14.47
N SER A 1119 3.76 -16.92 14.57
CA SER A 1119 3.77 -17.72 15.80
C SER A 1119 5.22 -18.04 16.15
N LEU A 1120 5.70 -17.57 17.31
CA LEU A 1120 7.00 -18.00 17.82
C LEU A 1120 6.93 -19.52 17.92
N PRO A 1121 7.85 -20.28 17.28
CA PRO A 1121 7.88 -21.71 17.46
C PRO A 1121 7.96 -22.03 18.97
N MET A 1122 7.48 -23.19 19.41
CA MET A 1122 7.72 -23.65 20.79
C MET A 1122 9.22 -23.91 20.96
N VAL A 1123 9.96 -22.85 21.25
CA VAL A 1123 11.41 -22.85 21.43
C VAL A 1123 11.70 -22.68 22.91
N HIS A 1124 12.74 -23.36 23.38
CA HIS A 1124 13.27 -23.14 24.72
C HIS A 1124 13.65 -21.67 24.90
N THR A 1125 12.99 -20.98 25.82
CA THR A 1125 13.30 -19.61 26.25
C THR A 1125 14.27 -19.61 27.42
N GLN A 1126 14.98 -18.51 27.62
CA GLN A 1126 15.84 -18.31 28.78
C GLN A 1126 15.68 -16.88 29.32
N TRP A 1127 15.87 -16.71 30.62
CA TRP A 1127 15.93 -15.40 31.24
C TRP A 1127 17.29 -14.75 30.97
N VAL A 1128 17.28 -13.68 30.17
CA VAL A 1128 18.45 -12.90 29.82
C VAL A 1128 18.45 -11.61 30.64
N SER A 1129 19.60 -11.21 31.21
CA SER A 1129 19.70 -9.88 31.84
C SER A 1129 19.62 -8.79 30.76
N ALA A 1130 18.70 -7.85 30.99
CA ALA A 1130 18.50 -6.67 30.18
C ALA A 1130 19.27 -5.44 30.71
N GLY A 1131 19.82 -5.52 31.93
CA GLY A 1131 20.52 -4.43 32.62
C GLY A 1131 19.89 -4.08 33.97
N LYS A 1132 20.42 -3.06 34.65
CA LYS A 1132 19.90 -2.60 35.94
C LYS A 1132 18.65 -1.75 35.76
N VAL A 1133 17.80 -1.69 36.78
CA VAL A 1133 16.63 -0.80 36.77
C VAL A 1133 17.00 0.66 36.44
N SER A 1134 18.16 1.13 36.93
CA SER A 1134 18.67 2.49 36.69
C SER A 1134 19.12 2.76 35.25
N ASP A 1135 19.27 1.73 34.41
CA ASP A 1135 19.63 1.88 33.00
C ASP A 1135 18.42 2.22 32.12
N PHE A 1136 17.20 2.06 32.64
CA PHE A 1136 15.95 2.33 31.93
C PHE A 1136 15.31 3.64 32.41
N PRO A 1137 14.85 4.50 31.48
CA PRO A 1137 14.22 5.75 31.84
C PRO A 1137 12.86 5.51 32.53
N VAL A 1138 12.56 6.29 33.56
CA VAL A 1138 11.27 6.27 34.27
C VAL A 1138 10.15 6.63 33.30
N ASP A 1139 9.15 5.75 33.19
CA ASP A 1139 8.03 5.86 32.25
C ASP A 1139 8.47 5.95 30.79
N GLY A 1140 9.52 5.22 30.43
CA GLY A 1140 10.04 5.16 29.07
C GLY A 1140 10.68 3.82 28.72
N GLY A 1141 11.19 3.74 27.48
CA GLY A 1141 11.86 2.55 26.94
C GLY A 1141 13.33 2.76 26.60
N MET A 1142 14.05 1.64 26.54
CA MET A 1142 15.41 1.52 26.04
C MET A 1142 15.58 0.21 25.27
N ALA A 1143 16.45 0.20 24.25
CA ALA A 1143 16.75 -1.02 23.52
C ALA A 1143 17.72 -1.91 24.33
N VAL A 1144 17.55 -3.22 24.20
CA VAL A 1144 18.40 -4.25 24.81
C VAL A 1144 18.94 -5.11 23.68
N GLN A 1145 20.25 -5.30 23.68
CA GLN A 1145 20.93 -6.11 22.66
C GLN A 1145 20.93 -7.58 23.08
N HIS A 1146 20.54 -8.47 22.17
CA HIS A 1146 20.62 -9.92 22.33
C HIS A 1146 21.10 -10.56 21.02
N GLY A 1147 22.41 -10.80 20.91
CA GLY A 1147 23.06 -11.05 19.62
C GLY A 1147 22.99 -9.80 18.73
N ARG A 1148 22.50 -9.95 17.49
CA ARG A 1148 22.17 -8.85 16.57
C ARG A 1148 20.70 -8.40 16.68
N ALA A 1149 19.87 -9.11 17.43
CA ALA A 1149 18.49 -8.72 17.67
C ALA A 1149 18.40 -7.59 18.71
N GLN A 1150 17.39 -6.73 18.56
CA GLN A 1150 17.11 -5.64 19.50
C GLN A 1150 15.71 -5.83 20.10
N ILE A 1151 15.62 -5.76 21.42
CA ILE A 1151 14.38 -5.87 22.19
C ILE A 1151 14.09 -4.52 22.85
N ALA A 1152 12.86 -4.04 22.73
CA ALA A 1152 12.43 -2.81 23.39
C ALA A 1152 11.91 -3.16 24.78
N VAL A 1153 12.56 -2.64 25.83
CA VAL A 1153 12.16 -2.86 27.23
C VAL A 1153 11.75 -1.53 27.84
N TYR A 1154 10.59 -1.52 28.50
CA TYR A 1154 9.96 -0.35 29.09
C TYR A 1154 9.83 -0.48 30.60
N ASN A 1155 10.24 0.57 31.29
CA ASN A 1155 10.03 0.75 32.72
C ASN A 1155 8.77 1.63 32.91
N PHE A 1156 7.60 1.01 33.13
CA PHE A 1156 6.34 1.71 33.36
C PHE A 1156 6.16 1.96 34.86
N SER A 1157 7.05 2.79 35.40
CA SER A 1157 7.16 3.09 36.83
C SER A 1157 5.87 3.62 37.45
N SER A 1158 5.07 4.42 36.74
CA SER A 1158 3.78 4.95 37.24
C SER A 1158 2.78 3.83 37.59
N ARG A 1159 2.91 2.67 36.94
CA ARG A 1159 2.13 1.46 37.22
C ARG A 1159 2.87 0.42 38.06
N GLY A 1160 4.17 0.60 38.29
CA GLY A 1160 5.03 -0.42 38.89
C GLY A 1160 5.21 -1.66 38.01
N GLU A 1161 5.10 -1.51 36.69
CA GLU A 1161 5.09 -2.61 35.72
C GLU A 1161 6.28 -2.52 34.76
N TRP A 1162 6.68 -3.67 34.19
CA TRP A 1162 7.73 -3.77 33.19
C TRP A 1162 7.22 -4.49 31.96
N TYR A 1163 7.59 -4.02 30.78
CA TYR A 1163 7.14 -4.58 29.51
C TYR A 1163 8.31 -4.77 28.57
N ALA A 1164 8.28 -5.84 27.76
CA ALA A 1164 9.25 -6.05 26.70
C ALA A 1164 8.54 -6.47 25.41
N VAL A 1165 8.94 -5.89 24.29
CA VAL A 1165 8.41 -6.18 22.95
C VAL A 1165 9.53 -6.20 21.93
N GLN A 1166 9.27 -6.69 20.72
CA GLN A 1166 10.21 -6.51 19.60
C GLN A 1166 10.55 -5.02 19.40
N ASN A 1167 11.80 -4.66 19.12
CA ASN A 1167 12.14 -3.25 18.85
C ASN A 1167 11.76 -2.81 17.41
N VAL A 1168 11.50 -3.78 16.52
CA VAL A 1168 11.10 -3.55 15.12
C VAL A 1168 9.66 -3.08 15.03
N CYS A 1169 9.45 -1.91 14.42
CA CYS A 1169 8.11 -1.49 14.04
C CYS A 1169 7.57 -2.37 12.89
N PRO A 1170 6.38 -3.00 13.01
CA PRO A 1170 5.85 -3.88 11.97
C PRO A 1170 5.48 -3.15 10.67
N HIS A 1171 5.21 -1.84 10.73
CA HIS A 1171 4.83 -1.05 9.56
C HIS A 1171 5.99 -0.62 8.67
N LYS A 1172 7.13 -0.25 9.29
CA LYS A 1172 8.30 0.29 8.56
C LYS A 1172 9.56 -0.56 8.70
N LYS A 1173 9.47 -1.65 9.46
CA LYS A 1173 10.56 -2.60 9.74
C LYS A 1173 11.84 -1.95 10.29
N GLU A 1174 11.67 -0.85 11.03
CA GLU A 1174 12.76 -0.05 11.63
C GLU A 1174 12.85 -0.30 13.15
N GLN A 1175 14.07 -0.29 13.69
CA GLN A 1175 14.41 -0.61 15.10
C GLN A 1175 14.19 0.56 16.05
N VAL A 1176 12.96 1.04 16.16
CA VAL A 1176 12.65 2.33 16.82
C VAL A 1176 11.70 2.23 18.00
N LEU A 1177 11.02 1.11 18.25
CA LEU A 1177 9.93 1.04 19.23
C LEU A 1177 10.37 1.37 20.66
N ALA A 1178 11.60 1.04 21.06
CA ALA A 1178 12.19 1.40 22.35
C ALA A 1178 12.16 2.91 22.63
N ARG A 1179 12.11 3.72 21.57
CA ARG A 1179 12.04 5.19 21.64
C ARG A 1179 10.60 5.72 21.68
N GLY A 1180 9.61 4.84 21.64
CA GLY A 1180 8.19 5.16 21.64
C GLY A 1180 7.70 5.74 22.95
N LEU A 1181 6.62 6.53 22.86
CA LEU A 1181 5.93 7.08 24.03
C LEU A 1181 5.02 6.02 24.62
N ILE A 1182 5.25 5.66 25.88
CA ILE A 1182 4.34 4.77 26.60
C ILE A 1182 3.25 5.56 27.31
N GLY A 1183 2.12 4.91 27.56
CA GLY A 1183 0.96 5.51 28.20
C GLY A 1183 -0.16 4.49 28.27
N ASP A 1184 -1.40 4.96 28.32
CA ASP A 1184 -2.56 4.08 28.26
C ASP A 1184 -3.60 4.54 27.23
N GLN A 1185 -4.41 3.59 26.77
CA GLN A 1185 -5.60 3.83 25.96
C GLN A 1185 -6.75 3.03 26.56
N CYS A 1186 -7.79 3.71 27.07
CA CYS A 1186 -8.84 3.08 27.86
C CYS A 1186 -8.28 2.16 28.98
N GLY A 1187 -7.21 2.57 29.68
CA GLY A 1187 -6.56 1.80 30.73
C GLY A 1187 -5.61 0.69 30.25
N THR A 1188 -5.60 0.36 28.96
CA THR A 1188 -4.66 -0.62 28.38
C THR A 1188 -3.29 0.03 28.18
N PRO A 1189 -2.21 -0.48 28.80
CA PRO A 1189 -0.88 0.07 28.63
C PRO A 1189 -0.42 -0.11 27.20
N LYS A 1190 0.08 0.96 26.59
CA LYS A 1190 0.45 1.00 25.18
C LYS A 1190 1.79 1.67 24.95
N VAL A 1191 2.34 1.43 23.76
CA VAL A 1191 3.41 2.23 23.16
C VAL A 1191 2.95 2.82 21.84
N ALA A 1192 3.20 4.11 21.64
CA ALA A 1192 3.03 4.78 20.36
C ALA A 1192 4.34 4.74 19.57
N CYS A 1193 4.30 4.20 18.35
CA CYS A 1193 5.46 4.10 17.48
C CYS A 1193 6.02 5.50 17.13
N PRO A 1194 7.34 5.74 17.24
CA PRO A 1194 7.96 7.03 16.91
C PRO A 1194 7.68 7.56 15.51
N LEU A 1195 7.60 6.68 14.51
CA LEU A 1195 7.59 7.06 13.09
C LEU A 1195 6.21 7.50 12.60
N HIS A 1196 5.15 6.76 12.95
CA HIS A 1196 3.80 6.97 12.40
C HIS A 1196 2.71 6.98 13.47
N LYS A 1197 3.08 7.01 14.76
CA LYS A 1197 2.17 7.17 15.91
C LYS A 1197 1.08 6.10 16.06
N LYS A 1198 1.21 4.96 15.39
CA LYS A 1198 0.32 3.81 15.61
C LYS A 1198 0.60 3.23 17.00
N THR A 1199 -0.45 2.79 17.66
CA THR A 1199 -0.42 2.37 19.07
C THR A 1199 -0.53 0.86 19.19
N PHE A 1200 0.29 0.28 20.05
CA PHE A 1200 0.31 -1.15 20.32
C PHE A 1200 0.19 -1.40 21.82
N SER A 1201 -0.62 -2.39 22.20
CA SER A 1201 -0.72 -2.87 23.56
C SER A 1201 0.62 -3.45 24.01
N LEU A 1202 1.14 -2.99 25.14
CA LEU A 1202 2.36 -3.55 25.74
C LEU A 1202 2.10 -4.89 26.43
N LYS A 1203 0.83 -5.22 26.73
CA LYS A 1203 0.44 -6.47 27.40
C LYS A 1203 0.48 -7.66 26.47
N ASP A 1204 -0.18 -7.55 25.32
CA ASP A 1204 -0.35 -8.64 24.38
C ASP A 1204 0.24 -8.34 22.99
N GLY A 1205 0.54 -7.08 22.67
CA GLY A 1205 1.08 -6.68 21.38
C GLY A 1205 0.02 -6.36 20.32
N SER A 1206 -1.28 -6.32 20.64
CA SER A 1206 -2.31 -6.00 19.65
C SER A 1206 -2.19 -4.55 19.15
N CYS A 1207 -2.48 -4.30 17.87
CA CYS A 1207 -2.63 -2.93 17.37
C CYS A 1207 -3.93 -2.31 17.89
N LEU A 1208 -3.83 -1.20 18.60
CA LEU A 1208 -4.96 -0.46 19.16
C LEU A 1208 -5.51 0.59 18.18
N SER A 1209 -4.91 0.71 16.99
CA SER A 1209 -5.32 1.63 15.92
C SER A 1209 -6.22 0.99 14.86
N GLY A 1210 -6.65 -0.26 15.03
CA GLY A 1210 -7.63 -0.94 14.16
C GLY A 1210 -7.07 -1.67 12.93
N GLU A 1211 -5.75 -1.90 12.85
CA GLU A 1211 -5.10 -2.60 11.73
C GLU A 1211 -4.70 -4.03 12.09
N LYS A 1212 -4.45 -4.88 11.08
CA LYS A 1212 -4.06 -6.31 11.27
C LYS A 1212 -2.64 -6.55 11.82
N PHE A 1213 -1.88 -5.50 12.12
CA PHE A 1213 -0.51 -5.62 12.63
C PHE A 1213 -0.48 -5.91 14.14
N GLY A 1214 0.58 -6.55 14.62
CA GLY A 1214 0.81 -6.79 16.04
C GLY A 1214 2.30 -6.88 16.38
N LEU A 1215 2.62 -6.75 17.66
CA LEU A 1215 3.96 -6.93 18.21
C LEU A 1215 4.07 -8.28 18.91
N HIS A 1216 5.28 -8.83 18.89
CA HIS A 1216 5.70 -9.85 19.85
C HIS A 1216 5.99 -9.22 21.21
N THR A 1217 5.37 -9.75 22.26
CA THR A 1217 5.64 -9.41 23.65
C THR A 1217 6.50 -10.50 24.30
N PHE A 1218 7.31 -10.10 25.27
CA PHE A 1218 8.21 -10.98 26.02
C PHE A 1218 7.99 -10.78 27.52
N PRO A 1219 7.90 -11.86 28.31
CA PRO A 1219 7.81 -11.76 29.76
C PRO A 1219 9.02 -11.04 30.38
N THR A 1220 8.76 -10.24 31.41
CA THR A 1220 9.76 -9.48 32.16
C THR A 1220 9.70 -9.83 33.64
N LYS A 1221 10.82 -9.73 34.35
CA LYS A 1221 10.86 -9.76 35.82
C LYS A 1221 12.02 -8.92 36.35
N VAL A 1222 11.89 -8.44 37.58
CA VAL A 1222 12.96 -7.73 38.28
C VAL A 1222 13.36 -8.55 39.51
N VAL A 1223 14.66 -8.84 39.64
CA VAL A 1223 15.22 -9.59 40.78
C VAL A 1223 16.44 -8.82 41.28
N ASP A 1224 16.45 -8.45 42.56
CA ASP A 1224 17.55 -7.73 43.22
C ASP A 1224 18.02 -6.46 42.48
N GLY A 1225 17.10 -5.73 41.83
CA GLY A 1225 17.40 -4.49 41.09
C GLY A 1225 17.90 -4.70 39.66
N GLU A 1226 17.97 -5.95 39.20
CA GLU A 1226 18.33 -6.35 37.84
C GLU A 1226 17.06 -6.73 37.05
N VAL A 1227 16.95 -6.28 35.80
CA VAL A 1227 15.82 -6.56 34.91
C VAL A 1227 16.17 -7.76 34.04
N PHE A 1228 15.26 -8.74 33.98
CA PHE A 1228 15.38 -9.91 33.12
C PHE A 1228 14.22 -9.96 32.13
N VAL A 1229 14.52 -10.38 30.91
CA VAL A 1229 13.54 -10.64 29.85
C VAL A 1229 13.66 -12.09 29.42
N GLU A 1230 12.53 -12.77 29.26
CA GLU A 1230 12.48 -14.14 28.77
C GLU A 1230 12.52 -14.15 27.23
N LEU A 1231 13.63 -14.60 26.67
CA LEU A 1231 13.91 -14.56 25.23
C LEU A 1231 14.34 -15.94 24.71
N PRO A 1232 14.03 -16.30 23.46
CA PRO A 1232 14.66 -17.46 22.82
C PRO A 1232 16.14 -17.19 22.51
N ALA A 1233 16.84 -18.21 21.99
CA ALA A 1233 18.22 -18.06 21.54
C ALA A 1233 18.34 -16.93 20.48
N SER A 1234 19.48 -16.23 20.46
CA SER A 1234 19.62 -15.00 19.65
C SER A 1234 19.51 -15.27 18.15
N ASP A 1235 19.99 -16.42 17.67
CA ASP A 1235 19.85 -16.87 16.29
C ASP A 1235 18.40 -17.09 15.86
N VAL A 1236 17.52 -17.48 16.79
CA VAL A 1236 16.08 -17.61 16.55
C VAL A 1236 15.45 -16.23 16.39
N LEU A 1237 15.77 -15.28 17.29
CA LEU A 1237 15.28 -13.90 17.16
C LEU A 1237 15.82 -13.21 15.91
N GLU A 1238 17.07 -13.48 15.52
CA GLU A 1238 17.66 -12.98 14.28
C GLU A 1238 16.99 -13.57 13.03
N LYS A 1239 16.47 -14.80 13.07
CA LYS A 1239 15.67 -15.36 11.96
C LYS A 1239 14.27 -14.77 11.88
N ILE A 1240 13.66 -14.49 13.03
CA ILE A 1240 12.29 -13.96 13.12
C ILE A 1240 12.27 -12.45 12.82
N PHE A 1241 13.32 -11.73 13.22
CA PHE A 1241 13.53 -10.31 12.97
C PHE A 1241 14.85 -10.10 12.20
N PRO A 1242 14.93 -10.54 10.93
CA PRO A 1242 16.17 -10.53 10.15
C PRO A 1242 16.73 -9.13 9.96
N GLN A 1243 17.98 -8.97 10.41
CA GLN A 1243 18.84 -7.83 10.10
C GLN A 1243 19.55 -8.11 8.77
N LYS A 1244 19.69 -7.11 7.88
CA LYS A 1244 20.56 -7.26 6.69
C LYS A 1244 22.01 -7.51 7.14
N GLU A 1245 22.73 -8.37 6.41
CA GLU A 1245 24.20 -8.39 6.53
C GLU A 1245 24.76 -7.08 5.98
N PRO A 1246 25.65 -6.39 6.71
CA PRO A 1246 26.36 -5.26 6.12
C PRO A 1246 27.26 -5.80 5.02
N GLU A 1247 27.00 -5.44 3.76
CA GLU A 1247 28.00 -5.57 2.72
C GLU A 1247 29.23 -4.79 3.19
N LYS A 1248 30.38 -5.48 3.32
CA LYS A 1248 31.64 -4.84 3.67
C LYS A 1248 31.95 -3.80 2.58
N LEU A 1249 31.69 -2.53 2.86
CA LEU A 1249 32.30 -1.44 2.12
C LEU A 1249 33.82 -1.63 2.27
N ALA A 1250 34.47 -2.02 1.18
CA ALA A 1250 35.92 -1.99 1.08
C ALA A 1250 36.34 -0.51 1.23
N LEU A 1251 36.78 -0.14 2.43
CA LEU A 1251 37.49 1.11 2.65
C LEU A 1251 38.74 1.06 1.76
N SER A 1252 38.70 1.77 0.63
CA SER A 1252 39.90 2.09 -0.13
C SER A 1252 40.83 2.87 0.79
N GLU A 1253 42.04 2.36 1.01
CA GLU A 1253 43.09 3.07 1.74
C GLU A 1253 43.27 4.50 1.20
N PRO A 1254 43.55 5.48 2.08
CA PRO A 1254 43.78 6.84 1.63
C PRO A 1254 45.00 6.88 0.71
N ALA A 1255 44.78 7.29 -0.54
CA ALA A 1255 45.87 7.53 -1.48
C ALA A 1255 46.79 8.61 -0.90
N GLN A 1256 48.03 8.21 -0.60
CA GLN A 1256 49.13 9.14 -0.38
C GLN A 1256 49.37 9.96 -1.67
N ALA A 1257 49.03 11.25 -1.65
CA ALA A 1257 49.69 12.31 -2.42
C ALA A 1257 49.33 13.69 -1.84
#